data_AF-A0A9X3TDZ0-F1
#
_entry.id   AF-A0A9X3TDZ0-F1
#
_cell.length_a   1.000
_cell.length_b   1.000
_cell.length_c   1.000
_cell.angle_alpha   90.00
_cell.angle_beta   90.00
_cell.angle_gamma   90.00
#
_symmetry.space_group_name_H-M   'P 1'
#
loop_
_entity.id
_entity.type
_entity.pdbx_description
1 polymer ?
#
loop_
_entity_poly.entity_id
_entity_poly.type
_entity_poly.pdbx_seq_one_letter_code
_entity_poly.pdbx_strand_id
1 'polypeptide(L)'
;MNNIDKFNFSADRPIHKIDEDLLGRAKFSENLAEAISNWNGKDSLVVALYGDWGAGKSSVKNMALTYIKDKSSKPIVIEFSPWEWAAQEKITKAFFNEISKSIGKESSSEKNKKLADSFKKYGNYLAASEVILTSTSNSLPFIVSAIAGIGFFSAFLNDTKIITLITTGFVAISPFLKWGVENLKRLAGYFDEKAKDSEKSLTEIRSELKVELQELENPILIVMDDLDRLTSSELRMIFQLIKANTEFPNVTFLLLFQRNIVEQRLTDATQSGKDYLEKIIQVPFNIPQVSQEQVHEVLFDRLNKILQLDKNSNLQFDQDRWTQLYHAGLKNYFKNLRNVYRYTSTLAFHFSLLKGRTVFEANPVDLIAVECLRVFEPEVYNELSISKHAFTQFQSVGSSRENNKEAFKITINSVISKTSEINREGVEKILNELFPTIHWITGNSYYEYSSYNNWFSEGRICHKKNFENYFQLSLSENDITKSDLVDFIGLTANENLMKSKILELNASHKLKEFLSQFESYENQVVEDSAIPYISTLIDVGDLVNDDDTSFFDIFGAQSFIYRLIYNFLSRIDNIEKRGEIILECFKKSNEFVMIAKLLVSEQTKRNENKEILLDDFHYISIKELFVKKLKVFAFSNKESLLENKALLTLLYRWKEWGEVQDINNWIDLISTNFQDLLKFLSQCIQYSTSFDGKVSKKHYYIKVGNINDFYDVKKIEQIINSADKSKLSTEEIYTIKLFNEGIVKFSNGNEDNW
;
A
#
# COMPACT_ATOMS: atom_id res chain seq x y z
N MET A 1 -12.50 -24.96 -17.72
CA MET A 1 -11.80 -24.10 -16.75
C MET A 1 -12.36 -22.71 -16.89
N ASN A 2 -13.21 -22.27 -15.97
CA ASN A 2 -13.61 -20.85 -15.93
C ASN A 2 -12.36 -20.08 -15.52
N ASN A 3 -11.75 -19.41 -16.49
CA ASN A 3 -10.55 -18.61 -16.32
C ASN A 3 -10.95 -17.32 -15.59
N ILE A 4 -11.23 -17.42 -14.29
CA ILE A 4 -11.57 -16.28 -13.44
C ILE A 4 -10.24 -15.62 -13.10
N ASP A 5 -10.01 -14.44 -13.67
CA ASP A 5 -8.90 -13.59 -13.27
C ASP A 5 -9.02 -13.30 -11.77
N LYS A 6 -8.10 -13.90 -10.99
CA LYS A 6 -8.08 -13.81 -9.52
C LYS A 6 -8.03 -12.36 -9.02
N PHE A 7 -7.38 -11.48 -9.77
CA PHE A 7 -7.17 -10.08 -9.37
C PHE A 7 -8.10 -9.12 -10.10
N ASN A 8 -8.86 -9.63 -11.08
CA ASN A 8 -9.78 -8.87 -11.91
C ASN A 8 -9.11 -7.61 -12.50
N PHE A 9 -7.88 -7.78 -12.99
CA PHE A 9 -7.10 -6.74 -13.61
C PHE A 9 -7.87 -6.20 -14.81
N SER A 10 -8.20 -4.91 -14.76
CA SER A 10 -8.85 -4.26 -15.89
C SER A 10 -7.80 -3.83 -16.90
N ALA A 11 -7.90 -4.34 -18.12
CA ALA A 11 -7.10 -3.86 -19.25
C ALA A 11 -7.50 -2.45 -19.73
N ASP A 12 -8.42 -1.77 -19.01
CA ASP A 12 -8.94 -0.43 -19.33
C ASP A 12 -9.37 -0.30 -20.80
N ARG A 13 -9.92 -1.41 -21.33
CA ARG A 13 -10.37 -1.48 -22.72
C ARG A 13 -11.74 -0.81 -22.85
N PRO A 14 -11.97 -0.05 -23.93
CA PRO A 14 -13.31 0.41 -24.27
C PRO A 14 -14.25 -0.79 -24.40
N ILE A 15 -15.46 -0.66 -23.87
CA ILE A 15 -16.50 -1.69 -24.04
C ILE A 15 -16.95 -1.73 -25.49
N HIS A 16 -17.48 -2.88 -25.92
CA HIS A 16 -17.97 -3.07 -27.28
C HIS A 16 -19.47 -3.32 -27.32
N LYS A 17 -20.05 -3.87 -26.26
CA LYS A 17 -21.45 -4.25 -26.20
C LYS A 17 -22.24 -3.36 -25.25
N ILE A 18 -23.56 -3.34 -25.48
CA ILE A 18 -24.52 -2.51 -24.75
C ILE A 18 -24.76 -3.04 -23.33
N ASP A 19 -24.72 -4.35 -23.14
CA ASP A 19 -24.87 -5.01 -21.83
C ASP A 19 -23.68 -4.74 -20.87
N GLU A 20 -22.57 -4.25 -21.39
CA GLU A 20 -21.39 -3.83 -20.62
C GLU A 20 -21.48 -2.37 -20.13
N ASP A 21 -22.52 -1.61 -20.50
CA ASP A 21 -22.64 -0.19 -20.21
C ASP A 21 -23.15 0.07 -18.79
N LEU A 22 -22.21 0.32 -17.88
CA LEU A 22 -22.49 0.65 -16.49
C LEU A 22 -22.94 2.10 -16.26
N LEU A 23 -22.83 2.99 -17.26
CA LEU A 23 -23.06 4.43 -17.08
C LEU A 23 -24.27 4.96 -17.85
N GLY A 24 -25.09 4.08 -18.44
CA GLY A 24 -26.33 4.45 -19.15
C GLY A 24 -26.10 5.29 -20.42
N ARG A 25 -24.97 5.11 -21.10
CA ARG A 25 -24.60 5.76 -22.37
C ARG A 25 -25.19 5.09 -23.61
N ALA A 26 -25.75 3.89 -23.48
CA ALA A 26 -26.32 3.12 -24.57
C ALA A 26 -27.34 3.92 -25.41
N LYS A 27 -28.24 4.65 -24.74
CA LYS A 27 -29.26 5.45 -25.44
C LYS A 27 -28.67 6.62 -26.22
N PHE A 28 -27.63 7.26 -25.68
CA PHE A 28 -26.91 8.32 -26.38
C PHE A 28 -26.18 7.76 -27.61
N SER A 29 -25.51 6.61 -27.48
CA SER A 29 -24.87 5.92 -28.59
C SER A 29 -25.86 5.52 -29.69
N GLU A 30 -27.07 5.08 -29.32
CA GLU A 30 -28.14 4.78 -30.27
C GLU A 30 -28.57 6.04 -31.04
N ASN A 31 -28.87 7.14 -30.34
CA ASN A 31 -29.27 8.39 -30.98
C ASN A 31 -28.16 8.96 -31.90
N LEU A 32 -26.89 8.81 -31.50
CA LEU A 32 -25.74 9.19 -32.33
C LEU A 32 -25.67 8.34 -33.61
N ALA A 33 -25.86 7.03 -33.48
CA ALA A 33 -25.91 6.11 -34.61
C ALA A 33 -27.04 6.46 -35.59
N GLU A 34 -28.23 6.82 -35.08
CA GLU A 34 -29.36 7.24 -35.90
C GLU A 34 -29.12 8.57 -36.61
N ALA A 35 -28.52 9.55 -35.91
CA ALA A 35 -28.18 10.83 -36.51
C ALA A 35 -27.19 10.69 -37.68
N ILE A 36 -26.19 9.82 -37.52
CA ILE A 36 -25.19 9.53 -38.57
C ILE A 36 -25.81 8.74 -39.72
N SER A 37 -26.59 7.68 -39.42
CA SER A 37 -27.11 6.76 -40.45
C SER A 37 -28.21 7.39 -41.31
N ASN A 38 -28.96 8.36 -40.79
CA ASN A 38 -30.05 9.03 -41.51
C ASN A 38 -29.62 10.31 -42.23
N TRP A 39 -28.31 10.61 -42.29
CA TRP A 39 -27.81 11.77 -43.03
C TRP A 39 -27.89 11.55 -44.55
N ASN A 40 -28.69 12.39 -45.23
CA ASN A 40 -28.89 12.35 -46.69
C ASN A 40 -28.39 13.63 -47.39
N GLY A 41 -27.36 14.28 -46.84
CA GLY A 41 -26.79 15.49 -47.41
C GLY A 41 -26.04 15.24 -48.72
N LYS A 42 -25.90 16.28 -49.55
CA LYS A 42 -25.15 16.23 -50.81
C LYS A 42 -23.64 16.35 -50.64
N ASP A 43 -23.19 16.96 -49.54
CA ASP A 43 -21.79 17.13 -49.17
C ASP A 43 -21.44 16.27 -47.95
N SER A 44 -20.15 16.15 -47.63
CA SER A 44 -19.70 15.40 -46.47
C SER A 44 -20.20 16.02 -45.17
N LEU A 45 -20.51 15.19 -44.19
CA LEU A 45 -20.83 15.63 -42.83
C LEU A 45 -19.61 15.48 -41.92
N VAL A 46 -19.25 16.52 -41.16
CA VAL A 46 -18.21 16.44 -40.13
C VAL A 46 -18.85 16.56 -38.75
N VAL A 47 -18.94 15.41 -38.09
CA VAL A 47 -19.44 15.24 -36.73
C VAL A 47 -18.27 15.13 -35.77
N ALA A 48 -18.34 15.79 -34.63
CA ALA A 48 -17.36 15.63 -33.56
C ALA A 48 -18.02 15.13 -32.28
N LEU A 49 -17.34 14.23 -31.57
CA LEU A 49 -17.72 13.74 -30.25
C LEU A 49 -16.65 14.13 -29.23
N TYR A 50 -16.97 15.16 -28.43
CA TYR A 50 -16.10 15.69 -27.40
C TYR A 50 -16.27 14.94 -26.09
N GLY A 51 -15.17 14.73 -25.39
CA GLY A 51 -15.17 14.26 -24.01
C GLY A 51 -13.77 14.24 -23.42
N ASP A 52 -13.68 14.47 -22.11
CA ASP A 52 -12.41 14.51 -21.39
C ASP A 52 -11.69 13.15 -21.40
N TRP A 53 -10.45 13.14 -20.91
CA TRP A 53 -9.72 11.90 -20.68
C TRP A 53 -10.50 10.97 -19.74
N GLY A 54 -10.71 9.71 -20.14
CA GLY A 54 -11.50 8.75 -19.36
C GLY A 54 -13.03 8.91 -19.47
N ALA A 55 -13.54 9.88 -20.25
CA ALA A 55 -14.98 10.06 -20.47
C ALA A 55 -15.64 8.96 -21.30
N GLY A 56 -14.88 7.97 -21.81
CA GLY A 56 -15.43 6.82 -22.55
C GLY A 56 -15.81 7.09 -24.01
N LYS A 57 -15.10 8.03 -24.67
CA LYS A 57 -15.23 8.31 -26.12
C LYS A 57 -15.26 7.06 -26.97
N SER A 58 -14.23 6.22 -26.88
CA SER A 58 -14.13 4.98 -27.65
C SER A 58 -15.21 3.96 -27.28
N SER A 59 -15.71 3.93 -26.04
CA SER A 59 -16.84 3.08 -25.64
C SER A 59 -18.14 3.52 -26.31
N VAL A 60 -18.43 4.83 -26.27
CA VAL A 60 -19.60 5.42 -26.93
C VAL A 60 -19.55 5.18 -28.44
N LYS A 61 -18.37 5.36 -29.04
CA LYS A 61 -18.08 5.03 -30.45
C LYS A 61 -18.42 3.57 -30.75
N ASN A 62 -17.86 2.63 -29.99
CA ASN A 62 -18.03 1.20 -30.24
C ASN A 62 -19.51 0.77 -30.13
N MET A 63 -20.24 1.29 -29.14
CA MET A 63 -21.68 1.05 -29.01
C MET A 63 -22.46 1.66 -30.19
N ALA A 64 -22.13 2.89 -30.61
CA ALA A 64 -22.76 3.51 -31.78
C ALA A 64 -22.49 2.70 -33.06
N LEU A 65 -21.25 2.26 -33.29
CA LEU A 65 -20.89 1.39 -34.41
C LEU A 65 -21.62 0.04 -34.36
N THR A 66 -21.89 -0.49 -33.15
CA THR A 66 -22.70 -1.70 -32.98
C THR A 66 -24.13 -1.47 -33.43
N TYR A 67 -24.79 -0.38 -33.00
CA TYR A 67 -26.13 -0.01 -33.50
C TYR A 67 -26.18 0.21 -35.01
N ILE A 68 -25.12 0.80 -35.59
CA ILE A 68 -25.02 1.04 -37.04
C ILE A 68 -24.98 -0.29 -37.82
N LYS A 69 -24.29 -1.33 -37.31
CA LYS A 69 -24.20 -2.63 -37.97
C LYS A 69 -25.54 -3.34 -38.14
N ASP A 70 -26.49 -3.06 -37.24
CA ASP A 70 -27.81 -3.69 -37.22
C ASP A 70 -28.86 -2.95 -38.08
N LYS A 71 -28.49 -1.83 -38.72
CA LYS A 71 -29.38 -1.07 -39.63
C LYS A 71 -29.40 -1.69 -41.04
N SER A 72 -30.54 -1.55 -41.73
CA SER A 72 -30.78 -2.11 -43.07
C SER A 72 -29.97 -1.47 -44.19
N SER A 73 -29.68 -0.16 -44.08
CA SER A 73 -28.70 0.55 -44.91
C SER A 73 -27.58 1.00 -43.99
N LYS A 74 -26.52 0.17 -43.91
CA LYS A 74 -25.37 0.42 -43.03
C LYS A 74 -24.24 1.08 -43.83
N PRO A 75 -23.61 2.14 -43.30
CA PRO A 75 -22.44 2.73 -43.91
C PRO A 75 -21.24 1.78 -43.91
N ILE A 76 -20.37 1.97 -44.90
CA ILE A 76 -19.01 1.41 -44.95
C ILE A 76 -18.20 2.09 -43.84
N VAL A 77 -17.89 1.36 -42.76
CA VAL A 77 -17.18 1.92 -41.59
C VAL A 77 -15.67 1.79 -41.76
N ILE A 78 -14.98 2.92 -41.67
CA ILE A 78 -13.53 3.04 -41.80
C ILE A 78 -12.99 3.67 -40.53
N GLU A 79 -12.37 2.85 -39.67
CA GLU A 79 -11.71 3.35 -38.46
C GLU A 79 -10.25 3.70 -38.77
N PHE A 80 -9.84 4.94 -38.50
CA PHE A 80 -8.49 5.42 -38.71
C PHE A 80 -7.96 6.11 -37.45
N SER A 81 -6.89 5.56 -36.88
CA SER A 81 -6.18 6.11 -35.71
C SER A 81 -4.92 6.83 -36.17
N PRO A 82 -4.91 8.17 -36.33
CA PRO A 82 -3.78 8.85 -36.99
C PRO A 82 -2.47 8.74 -36.21
N TRP A 83 -2.54 8.57 -34.88
CA TRP A 83 -1.37 8.45 -34.00
C TRP A 83 -0.52 7.21 -34.32
N GLU A 84 -1.10 6.15 -34.89
CA GLU A 84 -0.35 4.95 -35.30
C GLU A 84 0.60 5.22 -36.47
N TRP A 85 0.33 6.26 -37.26
CA TRP A 85 1.05 6.60 -38.49
C TRP A 85 1.87 7.90 -38.38
N ALA A 86 1.72 8.60 -37.26
CA ALA A 86 2.37 9.88 -36.95
C ALA A 86 3.90 9.84 -37.07
N ALA A 87 4.54 8.83 -36.49
CA ALA A 87 6.01 8.69 -36.49
C ALA A 87 6.63 8.41 -37.87
N GLN A 88 5.83 8.11 -38.91
CA GLN A 88 6.33 7.73 -40.23
C GLN A 88 6.27 8.85 -41.27
N GLU A 89 5.84 10.07 -40.90
CA GLU A 89 5.66 11.24 -41.79
C GLU A 89 4.85 10.92 -43.08
N LYS A 90 3.90 9.98 -42.97
CA LYS A 90 3.10 9.46 -44.10
C LYS A 90 1.62 9.36 -43.77
N ILE A 91 1.11 10.19 -42.86
CA ILE A 91 -0.28 10.15 -42.39
C ILE A 91 -1.26 10.26 -43.57
N THR A 92 -1.01 11.17 -44.52
CA THR A 92 -1.86 11.37 -45.71
C THR A 92 -2.00 10.07 -46.52
N LYS A 93 -0.87 9.44 -46.83
CA LYS A 93 -0.85 8.19 -47.60
C LYS A 93 -1.51 7.05 -46.83
N ALA A 94 -1.23 6.95 -45.53
CA ALA A 94 -1.81 5.94 -44.67
C ALA A 94 -3.33 6.06 -44.62
N PHE A 95 -3.86 7.28 -44.45
CA PHE A 95 -5.28 7.57 -44.41
C PHE A 95 -6.01 7.07 -45.67
N PHE A 96 -5.57 7.50 -46.85
CA PHE A 96 -6.22 7.08 -48.10
C PHE A 96 -6.00 5.61 -48.44
N ASN A 97 -4.89 5.02 -48.04
CA ASN A 97 -4.69 3.58 -48.15
C ASN A 97 -5.66 2.80 -47.28
N GLU A 98 -5.95 3.28 -46.07
CA GLU A 98 -6.90 2.62 -45.17
C GLU A 98 -8.33 2.73 -45.70
N ILE A 99 -8.69 3.87 -46.29
CA ILE A 99 -9.96 4.03 -47.01
C ILE A 99 -10.05 3.02 -48.16
N SER A 100 -9.03 3.00 -49.03
CA SER A 100 -8.96 2.11 -50.19
C SER A 100 -9.09 0.63 -49.79
N LYS A 101 -8.34 0.21 -48.76
CA LYS A 101 -8.40 -1.17 -48.23
C LYS A 101 -9.78 -1.52 -47.67
N SER A 102 -10.40 -0.62 -46.92
CA SER A 102 -11.69 -0.88 -46.26
C SER A 102 -12.81 -1.02 -47.29
N ILE A 103 -12.88 -0.11 -48.27
CA ILE A 103 -13.84 -0.19 -49.38
C ILE A 103 -13.65 -1.48 -50.19
N GLY A 104 -12.40 -1.86 -50.47
CA GLY A 104 -12.08 -3.09 -51.21
C GLY A 104 -12.41 -4.39 -50.47
N LYS A 105 -12.48 -4.38 -49.14
CA LYS A 105 -12.85 -5.54 -48.31
C LYS A 105 -14.36 -5.73 -48.19
N GLU A 106 -15.14 -4.65 -48.20
CA GLU A 106 -16.57 -4.69 -47.88
C GLU A 106 -17.44 -5.26 -49.01
N SER A 107 -17.01 -5.11 -50.27
CA SER A 107 -17.64 -5.77 -51.42
C SER A 107 -16.69 -5.89 -52.60
N SER A 108 -16.73 -7.03 -53.29
CA SER A 108 -15.94 -7.30 -54.50
C SER A 108 -16.53 -6.70 -55.78
N SER A 109 -17.56 -5.86 -55.67
CA SER A 109 -18.19 -5.21 -56.82
C SER A 109 -17.17 -4.40 -57.61
N GLU A 110 -17.35 -4.36 -58.93
CA GLU A 110 -16.46 -3.62 -59.83
C GLU A 110 -16.46 -2.12 -59.50
N LYS A 111 -17.61 -1.59 -59.07
CA LYS A 111 -17.76 -0.21 -58.57
C LYS A 111 -16.89 0.07 -57.34
N ASN A 112 -16.91 -0.79 -56.33
CA ASN A 112 -16.13 -0.59 -55.10
C ASN A 112 -14.62 -0.75 -55.34
N LYS A 113 -14.21 -1.66 -56.22
CA LYS A 113 -12.81 -1.79 -56.64
C LYS A 113 -12.31 -0.52 -57.33
N LYS A 114 -13.12 0.03 -58.25
CA LYS A 114 -12.81 1.29 -58.93
C LYS A 114 -12.65 2.44 -57.94
N LEU A 115 -13.60 2.59 -57.01
CA LEU A 115 -13.56 3.60 -55.96
C LEU A 115 -12.32 3.46 -55.05
N ALA A 116 -11.99 2.22 -54.64
CA ALA A 116 -10.80 1.94 -53.85
C ALA A 116 -9.51 2.34 -54.60
N ASP A 117 -9.42 2.07 -55.90
CA ASP A 117 -8.27 2.48 -56.73
C ASP A 117 -8.20 4.00 -56.90
N SER A 118 -9.35 4.68 -57.07
CA SER A 118 -9.44 6.14 -57.14
C SER A 118 -8.93 6.80 -55.85
N PHE A 119 -9.33 6.31 -54.68
CA PHE A 119 -8.81 6.81 -53.39
C PHE A 119 -7.31 6.56 -53.22
N LYS A 120 -6.81 5.40 -53.65
CA LYS A 120 -5.38 5.08 -53.61
C LYS A 120 -4.57 6.02 -54.51
N LYS A 121 -5.05 6.32 -55.72
CA LYS A 121 -4.45 7.28 -56.65
C LYS A 121 -4.45 8.69 -56.05
N TYR A 122 -5.58 9.12 -55.49
CA TYR A 122 -5.72 10.41 -54.83
C TYR A 122 -4.73 10.58 -53.67
N GLY A 123 -4.62 9.56 -52.81
CA GLY A 123 -3.68 9.55 -51.69
C GLY A 123 -2.21 9.55 -52.11
N ASN A 124 -1.84 8.79 -53.15
CA ASN A 124 -0.48 8.80 -53.68
C ASN A 124 -0.10 10.17 -54.26
N TYR A 125 -1.03 10.84 -54.93
CA TYR A 125 -0.78 12.18 -55.47
C TYR A 125 -0.56 13.21 -54.36
N LEU A 126 -1.43 13.22 -53.34
CA LEU A 126 -1.28 14.12 -52.19
C LEU A 126 0.01 13.84 -51.40
N ALA A 127 0.37 12.57 -51.19
CA ALA A 127 1.60 12.21 -50.50
C ALA A 127 2.87 12.55 -51.29
N ALA A 128 2.84 12.46 -52.63
CA ALA A 128 3.97 12.89 -53.47
C ALA A 128 4.23 14.41 -53.36
N SER A 129 3.17 15.21 -53.16
CA SER A 129 3.30 16.64 -52.88
C SER A 129 3.88 16.96 -51.49
N GLU A 130 3.77 16.02 -50.54
CA GLU A 130 4.33 16.12 -49.18
C GLU A 130 5.87 15.92 -49.18
N VAL A 131 6.39 15.02 -50.02
CA VAL A 131 7.82 14.63 -50.09
C VAL A 131 8.74 15.70 -50.72
N ILE A 132 8.21 16.59 -51.55
CA ILE A 132 9.01 17.61 -52.26
C ILE A 132 9.54 18.72 -51.31
N LEU A 133 9.06 18.77 -50.06
CA LEU A 133 9.21 19.93 -49.15
C LEU A 133 10.05 19.71 -47.89
N THR A 134 10.56 18.50 -47.61
CA THR A 134 11.49 18.30 -46.47
C THR A 134 12.84 19.02 -46.65
N SER A 135 13.06 19.68 -47.79
CA SER A 135 14.28 20.39 -48.16
C SER A 135 14.23 21.92 -47.99
N THR A 136 13.14 22.53 -47.51
CA THR A 136 13.09 23.98 -47.21
C THR A 136 12.49 24.28 -45.83
N SER A 137 13.25 24.97 -44.98
CA SER A 137 13.10 25.01 -43.53
C SER A 137 12.09 26.02 -42.97
N ASN A 138 11.04 26.42 -43.70
CA ASN A 138 10.06 27.37 -43.16
C ASN A 138 8.61 26.95 -43.45
N SER A 139 7.85 26.89 -42.36
CA SER A 139 6.50 26.36 -42.18
C SER A 139 5.42 27.04 -43.04
N LEU A 140 4.80 26.26 -43.93
CA LEU A 140 3.37 26.31 -44.25
C LEU A 140 2.94 24.96 -44.88
N PRO A 141 2.03 24.19 -44.26
CA PRO A 141 1.52 22.97 -44.88
C PRO A 141 0.47 23.34 -45.93
N PHE A 142 0.86 23.22 -47.20
CA PHE A 142 0.06 23.53 -48.37
C PHE A 142 -0.44 22.26 -49.09
N ILE A 143 -1.16 21.36 -48.40
CA ILE A 143 -2.14 20.51 -49.13
C ILE A 143 -3.09 21.41 -49.94
N VAL A 144 -3.26 22.66 -49.49
CA VAL A 144 -3.93 23.77 -50.16
C VAL A 144 -3.36 24.11 -51.54
N SER A 145 -2.05 24.01 -51.82
CA SER A 145 -1.47 24.45 -53.12
C SER A 145 -1.66 23.43 -54.25
N ALA A 146 -1.63 22.13 -53.94
CA ALA A 146 -1.97 21.08 -54.90
C ALA A 146 -3.46 21.11 -55.28
N ILE A 147 -4.32 21.53 -54.33
CA ILE A 147 -5.77 21.69 -54.51
C ILE A 147 -6.14 23.09 -55.07
N ALA A 148 -5.21 24.05 -55.10
CA ALA A 148 -5.44 25.47 -55.39
C ALA A 148 -5.96 25.82 -56.80
N GLY A 149 -6.02 24.86 -57.73
CA GLY A 149 -6.60 25.10 -59.06
C GLY A 149 -8.10 25.42 -59.07
N ILE A 150 -8.82 25.20 -57.96
CA ILE A 150 -10.28 25.31 -57.90
C ILE A 150 -10.71 26.04 -56.61
N GLY A 151 -10.96 27.35 -56.67
CA GLY A 151 -11.81 28.09 -55.72
C GLY A 151 -11.43 28.18 -54.23
N PHE A 152 -10.43 27.44 -53.75
CA PHE A 152 -10.07 27.32 -52.33
C PHE A 152 -9.51 28.61 -51.70
N PHE A 153 -9.12 29.60 -52.51
CA PHE A 153 -8.49 30.85 -52.09
C PHE A 153 -9.46 31.80 -51.39
N SER A 154 -10.76 31.79 -51.74
CA SER A 154 -11.72 32.78 -51.21
C SER A 154 -12.17 32.49 -49.77
N ALA A 155 -12.26 31.22 -49.35
CA ALA A 155 -12.76 30.84 -48.02
C ALA A 155 -11.76 31.08 -46.87
N PHE A 156 -10.49 31.37 -47.18
CA PHE A 156 -9.45 31.68 -46.19
C PHE A 156 -9.03 33.16 -46.18
N LEU A 157 -9.52 33.97 -47.15
CA LEU A 157 -9.10 35.35 -47.37
C LEU A 157 -10.06 36.45 -46.88
N ASN A 158 -11.15 36.11 -46.19
CA ASN A 158 -12.06 37.14 -45.66
C ASN A 158 -11.47 37.95 -44.49
N ASP A 159 -10.21 37.72 -44.11
CA ASP A 159 -9.49 38.50 -43.11
C ASP A 159 -8.55 39.52 -43.78
N THR A 160 -8.92 40.80 -43.72
CA THR A 160 -8.30 41.92 -44.44
C THR A 160 -6.80 42.14 -44.13
N LYS A 161 -6.24 41.46 -43.12
CA LYS A 161 -4.81 41.55 -42.76
C LYS A 161 -3.88 40.66 -43.60
N ILE A 162 -4.40 39.62 -44.26
CA ILE A 162 -3.61 38.73 -45.13
C ILE A 162 -3.27 39.41 -46.48
N ILE A 163 -4.10 40.37 -46.91
CA ILE A 163 -3.96 41.05 -48.19
C ILE A 163 -2.63 41.85 -48.27
N THR A 164 -2.22 42.50 -47.18
CA THR A 164 -1.05 43.40 -47.17
C THR A 164 0.29 42.66 -47.26
N LEU A 165 0.38 41.41 -46.78
CA LEU A 165 1.62 40.64 -46.85
C LEU A 165 1.86 40.03 -48.24
N ILE A 166 0.80 39.93 -49.05
CA ILE A 166 0.82 39.23 -50.33
C ILE A 166 0.95 40.24 -51.49
N THR A 167 0.43 41.47 -51.37
CA THR A 167 0.51 42.48 -52.44
C THR A 167 1.92 43.00 -52.74
N THR A 168 2.88 42.90 -51.82
CA THR A 168 4.28 43.31 -52.04
C THR A 168 5.19 42.20 -52.59
N GLY A 169 4.72 40.94 -52.67
CA GLY A 169 5.52 39.78 -53.06
C GLY A 169 5.20 39.17 -54.44
N PHE A 170 4.31 39.75 -55.24
CA PHE A 170 3.69 39.06 -56.39
C PHE A 170 4.45 39.12 -57.72
N VAL A 171 5.63 39.74 -57.80
CA VAL A 171 6.34 39.93 -59.11
C VAL A 171 7.25 38.75 -59.50
N ALA A 172 7.52 37.76 -58.63
CA ALA A 172 8.59 36.77 -58.86
C ALA A 172 8.18 35.28 -58.92
N ILE A 173 6.92 34.93 -59.18
CA ILE A 173 6.47 33.51 -59.11
C ILE A 173 6.41 32.80 -60.48
N SER A 174 6.35 33.52 -61.59
CA SER A 174 6.25 32.90 -62.93
C SER A 174 7.46 32.04 -63.35
N PRO A 175 8.72 32.30 -62.94
CA PRO A 175 9.84 31.42 -63.26
C PRO A 175 9.94 30.19 -62.33
N PHE A 176 9.41 30.30 -61.10
CA PHE A 176 9.50 29.24 -60.09
C PHE A 176 8.51 28.10 -60.32
N LEU A 177 7.32 28.43 -60.87
CA LEU A 177 6.35 27.44 -61.34
C LEU A 177 6.89 26.57 -62.49
N LYS A 178 7.73 27.12 -63.37
CA LYS A 178 8.39 26.34 -64.44
C LYS A 178 9.47 25.41 -63.90
N TRP A 179 10.29 25.86 -62.95
CA TRP A 179 11.34 25.05 -62.34
C TRP A 179 10.82 23.86 -61.52
N GLY A 180 9.69 24.03 -60.81
CA GLY A 180 9.05 22.95 -60.05
C GLY A 180 8.47 21.84 -60.94
N VAL A 181 7.88 22.20 -62.08
CA VAL A 181 7.31 21.24 -63.06
C VAL A 181 8.41 20.45 -63.78
N GLU A 182 9.58 21.05 -64.02
CA GLU A 182 10.72 20.39 -64.68
C GLU A 182 11.45 19.38 -63.79
N ASN A 183 11.49 19.60 -62.47
CA ASN A 183 12.08 18.63 -61.53
C ASN A 183 11.14 17.46 -61.19
N LEU A 184 9.82 17.67 -61.24
CA LEU A 184 8.82 16.58 -61.15
C LEU A 184 8.99 15.56 -62.28
N LYS A 185 9.28 16.02 -63.51
CA LYS A 185 9.59 15.15 -64.66
C LYS A 185 10.88 14.34 -64.49
N ARG A 186 11.82 14.78 -63.64
CA ARG A 186 13.11 14.12 -63.43
C ARG A 186 13.04 13.03 -62.34
N LEU A 187 12.13 13.16 -61.38
CA LEU A 187 11.86 12.15 -60.35
C LEU A 187 10.94 11.01 -60.84
N ALA A 188 10.12 11.27 -61.86
CA ALA A 188 9.36 10.24 -62.57
C ALA A 188 10.27 9.17 -63.23
N GLY A 189 11.55 9.48 -63.47
CA GLY A 189 12.51 8.56 -64.10
C GLY A 189 12.98 7.36 -63.27
N TYR A 190 12.45 7.17 -62.05
CA TYR A 190 12.75 5.99 -61.21
C TYR A 190 11.58 4.98 -61.12
N PHE A 191 10.44 5.27 -61.76
CA PHE A 191 9.32 4.36 -61.92
C PHE A 191 8.93 4.32 -63.38
N ASP A 192 9.62 3.52 -64.19
CA ASP A 192 9.17 3.30 -65.57
C ASP A 192 9.19 1.81 -65.90
N GLU A 193 7.98 1.23 -65.96
CA GLU A 193 7.54 0.37 -67.06
C GLU A 193 6.02 0.12 -66.93
N LYS A 194 5.25 1.09 -67.45
CA LYS A 194 3.83 1.07 -67.89
C LYS A 194 3.08 2.32 -67.40
N ALA A 195 3.20 3.42 -68.14
CA ALA A 195 2.08 4.29 -68.52
C ALA A 195 2.58 5.44 -69.41
N LYS A 196 2.61 5.21 -70.73
CA LYS A 196 2.45 6.32 -71.68
C LYS A 196 0.95 6.54 -71.87
N ASP A 197 0.57 7.82 -71.80
CA ASP A 197 -0.77 8.41 -71.95
C ASP A 197 -1.77 8.25 -70.77
N SER A 198 -2.23 9.42 -70.29
CA SER A 198 -3.22 9.71 -69.23
C SER A 198 -2.75 9.80 -67.77
N GLU A 199 -1.80 10.68 -67.45
CA GLU A 199 -1.73 11.20 -66.08
C GLU A 199 -2.88 12.18 -65.84
N LYS A 200 -3.99 11.66 -65.30
CA LYS A 200 -5.15 12.46 -64.90
C LYS A 200 -4.72 13.51 -63.87
N SER A 201 -5.19 14.75 -64.04
CA SER A 201 -4.94 15.83 -63.08
C SER A 201 -5.62 15.55 -61.72
N LEU A 202 -5.14 16.15 -60.62
CA LEU A 202 -5.79 15.99 -59.29
C LEU A 202 -7.27 16.36 -59.33
N THR A 203 -7.62 17.34 -60.15
CA THR A 203 -8.98 17.81 -60.38
C THR A 203 -9.86 16.77 -61.06
N GLU A 204 -9.30 16.02 -62.01
CA GLU A 204 -9.98 14.89 -62.67
C GLU A 204 -10.14 13.71 -61.71
N ILE A 205 -9.13 13.38 -60.91
CA ILE A 205 -9.24 12.32 -59.89
C ILE A 205 -10.31 12.68 -58.85
N ARG A 206 -10.38 13.95 -58.44
CA ARG A 206 -11.39 14.45 -57.49
C ARG A 206 -12.80 14.42 -58.08
N SER A 207 -12.99 14.79 -59.35
CA SER A 207 -14.30 14.74 -60.00
C SER A 207 -14.78 13.29 -60.19
N GLU A 208 -13.88 12.38 -60.55
CA GLU A 208 -14.16 10.95 -60.62
C GLU A 208 -14.59 10.38 -59.27
N LEU A 209 -13.85 10.71 -58.20
CA LEU A 209 -14.23 10.33 -56.84
C LEU A 209 -15.62 10.84 -56.47
N LYS A 210 -15.97 12.09 -56.80
CA LYS A 210 -17.31 12.62 -56.52
C LYS A 210 -18.41 11.82 -57.23
N VAL A 211 -18.23 11.48 -58.50
CA VAL A 211 -19.21 10.69 -59.25
C VAL A 211 -19.33 9.28 -58.68
N GLU A 212 -18.19 8.62 -58.41
CA GLU A 212 -18.16 7.27 -57.83
C GLU A 212 -18.80 7.23 -56.43
N LEU A 213 -18.60 8.28 -55.64
CA LEU A 213 -19.20 8.44 -54.32
C LEU A 213 -20.72 8.70 -54.40
N GLN A 214 -21.22 9.42 -55.40
CA GLN A 214 -22.68 9.63 -55.58
C GLN A 214 -23.42 8.34 -55.92
N GLU A 215 -22.77 7.42 -56.63
CA GLU A 215 -23.35 6.14 -57.03
C GLU A 215 -23.31 5.05 -55.95
N LEU A 216 -22.71 5.34 -54.78
CA LEU A 216 -22.66 4.39 -53.67
C LEU A 216 -24.04 4.15 -53.08
N GLU A 217 -24.41 2.87 -52.97
CA GLU A 217 -25.65 2.45 -52.31
C GLU A 217 -25.61 2.68 -50.80
N ASN A 218 -24.42 2.54 -50.19
CA ASN A 218 -24.19 2.74 -48.77
C ASN A 218 -23.17 3.87 -48.57
N PRO A 219 -23.45 4.85 -47.68
CA PRO A 219 -22.52 5.93 -47.40
C PRO A 219 -21.27 5.42 -46.68
N ILE A 220 -20.20 6.21 -46.65
CA ILE A 220 -18.96 5.91 -45.95
C ILE A 220 -18.95 6.67 -44.62
N LEU A 221 -18.67 5.96 -43.52
CA LEU A 221 -18.41 6.55 -42.21
C LEU A 221 -16.93 6.41 -41.87
N ILE A 222 -16.21 7.53 -41.86
CA ILE A 222 -14.80 7.62 -41.47
C ILE A 222 -14.73 8.03 -40.00
N VAL A 223 -14.27 7.15 -39.14
CA VAL A 223 -14.13 7.40 -37.70
C VAL A 223 -12.67 7.66 -37.37
N MET A 224 -12.39 8.81 -36.76
CA MET A 224 -11.05 9.18 -36.31
C MET A 224 -11.03 9.34 -34.79
N ASP A 225 -10.28 8.47 -34.12
CA ASP A 225 -10.13 8.49 -32.65
C ASP A 225 -8.72 8.97 -32.25
N ASP A 226 -8.56 9.33 -30.98
CA ASP A 226 -7.28 9.73 -30.37
C ASP A 226 -6.57 10.93 -31.06
N LEU A 227 -7.33 11.86 -31.67
CA LEU A 227 -6.73 13.06 -32.30
C LEU A 227 -5.98 13.94 -31.28
N ASP A 228 -6.41 13.92 -30.02
CA ASP A 228 -5.75 14.62 -28.90
C ASP A 228 -4.41 13.99 -28.47
N ARG A 229 -3.90 12.98 -29.19
CA ARG A 229 -2.53 12.47 -29.03
C ARG A 229 -1.53 13.02 -30.06
N LEU A 230 -2.02 13.68 -31.11
CA LEU A 230 -1.19 14.19 -32.21
C LEU A 230 -0.45 15.49 -31.85
N THR A 231 0.72 15.70 -32.45
CA THR A 231 1.42 16.99 -32.38
C THR A 231 0.64 18.10 -33.11
N SER A 232 0.96 19.37 -32.86
CA SER A 232 0.26 20.50 -33.50
C SER A 232 0.33 20.47 -35.04
N SER A 233 1.46 20.05 -35.62
CA SER A 233 1.61 19.95 -37.08
C SER A 233 0.76 18.82 -37.67
N GLU A 234 0.80 17.64 -37.07
CA GLU A 234 0.02 16.47 -37.49
C GLU A 234 -1.48 16.72 -37.38
N LEU A 235 -1.91 17.34 -36.26
CA LEU A 235 -3.30 17.68 -36.02
C LEU A 235 -3.82 18.66 -37.08
N ARG A 236 -3.05 19.71 -37.40
CA ARG A 236 -3.38 20.64 -38.48
C ARG A 236 -3.49 19.94 -39.83
N MET A 237 -2.56 19.05 -40.13
CA MET A 237 -2.58 18.28 -41.38
C MET A 237 -3.84 17.42 -41.48
N ILE A 238 -4.22 16.71 -40.42
CA ILE A 238 -5.46 15.91 -40.38
C ILE A 238 -6.69 16.79 -40.60
N PHE A 239 -6.81 17.91 -39.90
CA PHE A 239 -7.96 18.80 -40.07
C PHE A 239 -8.00 19.46 -41.45
N GLN A 240 -6.84 19.78 -42.04
CA GLN A 240 -6.75 20.24 -43.43
C GLN A 240 -7.18 19.16 -44.42
N LEU A 241 -6.79 17.91 -44.20
CA LEU A 241 -7.24 16.76 -45.00
C LEU A 241 -8.75 16.59 -44.91
N ILE A 242 -9.33 16.64 -43.71
CA ILE A 242 -10.79 16.56 -43.52
C ILE A 242 -11.46 17.70 -44.28
N LYS A 243 -11.02 18.95 -44.06
CA LYS A 243 -11.57 20.14 -44.71
C LYS A 243 -11.48 20.08 -46.24
N ALA A 244 -10.37 19.58 -46.78
CA ALA A 244 -10.19 19.43 -48.22
C ALA A 244 -11.18 18.45 -48.83
N ASN A 245 -11.68 17.48 -48.06
CA ASN A 245 -12.54 16.40 -48.52
C ASN A 245 -13.99 16.53 -48.02
N THR A 246 -14.43 17.74 -47.61
CA THR A 246 -15.81 17.99 -47.17
C THR A 246 -16.83 18.07 -48.31
N GLU A 247 -16.39 18.14 -49.56
CA GLU A 247 -17.28 18.18 -50.73
C GLU A 247 -17.55 16.80 -51.32
N PHE A 248 -17.20 15.74 -50.59
CA PHE A 248 -17.37 14.37 -51.05
C PHE A 248 -18.78 13.88 -50.65
N PRO A 249 -19.65 13.57 -51.63
CA PRO A 249 -20.99 13.07 -51.33
C PRO A 249 -20.90 11.73 -50.62
N ASN A 250 -21.93 11.37 -49.84
CA ASN A 250 -22.02 10.08 -49.17
C ASN A 250 -20.82 9.76 -48.24
N VAL A 251 -20.16 10.78 -47.66
CA VAL A 251 -19.08 10.60 -46.67
C VAL A 251 -19.43 11.33 -45.37
N THR A 252 -19.34 10.64 -44.23
CA THR A 252 -19.44 11.24 -42.90
C THR A 252 -18.13 11.02 -42.13
N PHE A 253 -17.61 12.07 -41.52
CA PHE A 253 -16.48 12.02 -40.59
C PHE A 253 -17.01 12.07 -39.16
N LEU A 254 -16.61 11.12 -38.32
CA LEU A 254 -16.84 11.13 -36.88
C LEU A 254 -15.49 11.31 -36.17
N LEU A 255 -15.26 12.49 -35.61
CA LEU A 255 -14.01 12.87 -34.95
C LEU A 255 -14.15 12.76 -33.43
N LEU A 256 -13.28 12.01 -32.75
CA LEU A 256 -13.30 11.85 -31.30
C LEU A 256 -12.05 12.46 -30.68
N PHE A 257 -12.23 13.43 -29.78
CA PHE A 257 -11.09 14.11 -29.13
C PHE A 257 -11.47 14.91 -27.87
N GLN A 258 -10.44 15.30 -27.12
CA GLN A 258 -10.55 16.28 -26.04
C GLN A 258 -10.49 17.71 -26.60
N ARG A 259 -11.61 18.43 -26.49
CA ARG A 259 -11.80 19.74 -27.14
C ARG A 259 -10.74 20.75 -26.73
N ASN A 260 -10.52 20.93 -25.43
CA ASN A 260 -9.54 21.87 -24.87
C ASN A 260 -8.10 21.61 -25.38
N ILE A 261 -7.66 20.34 -25.40
CA ILE A 261 -6.31 19.96 -25.86
C ILE A 261 -6.16 20.28 -27.35
N VAL A 262 -7.16 19.93 -28.17
CA VAL A 262 -7.13 20.18 -29.61
C VAL A 262 -7.19 21.68 -29.92
N GLU A 263 -8.06 22.44 -29.25
CA GLU A 263 -8.11 23.91 -29.40
C GLU A 263 -6.77 24.56 -29.03
N GLN A 264 -6.14 24.13 -27.94
CA GLN A 264 -4.83 24.64 -27.54
C GLN A 264 -3.76 24.35 -28.60
N ARG A 265 -3.71 23.13 -29.14
CA ARG A 265 -2.71 22.73 -30.15
C ARG A 265 -2.93 23.38 -31.52
N LEU A 266 -4.18 23.74 -31.85
CA LEU A 266 -4.54 24.40 -33.10
C LEU A 266 -4.44 25.93 -33.03
N THR A 267 -4.31 26.51 -31.84
CA THR A 267 -4.15 27.97 -31.68
C THR A 267 -2.76 28.42 -32.18
N ASP A 268 -2.70 29.52 -32.94
CA ASP A 268 -1.45 30.21 -33.30
C ASP A 268 -1.61 31.74 -33.22
N ALA A 269 -0.57 32.47 -33.66
CA ALA A 269 -0.53 33.93 -33.65
C ALA A 269 -1.58 34.61 -34.55
N THR A 270 -2.21 33.86 -35.47
CA THR A 270 -3.15 34.38 -36.47
C THR A 270 -4.60 33.98 -36.20
N GLN A 271 -4.84 32.80 -35.62
CA GLN A 271 -6.19 32.29 -35.38
C GLN A 271 -6.28 31.49 -34.07
N SER A 272 -7.41 31.63 -33.36
CA SER A 272 -7.73 30.76 -32.24
C SER A 272 -8.08 29.34 -32.72
N GLY A 273 -7.68 28.32 -31.98
CA GLY A 273 -8.02 26.93 -32.31
C GLY A 273 -9.53 26.66 -32.25
N LYS A 274 -10.27 27.40 -31.41
CA LYS A 274 -11.73 27.35 -31.36
C LYS A 274 -12.36 27.77 -32.70
N ASP A 275 -11.98 28.94 -33.21
CA ASP A 275 -12.49 29.43 -34.51
C ASP A 275 -12.04 28.52 -35.66
N TYR A 276 -10.89 27.88 -35.52
CA TYR A 276 -10.40 26.90 -36.50
C TYR A 276 -11.30 25.67 -36.53
N LEU A 277 -11.66 25.12 -35.37
CA LEU A 277 -12.58 23.97 -35.28
C LEU A 277 -13.99 24.29 -35.77
N GLU A 278 -14.53 25.46 -35.43
CA GLU A 278 -15.88 25.89 -35.86
C GLU A 278 -16.02 25.98 -37.39
N LYS A 279 -14.92 26.21 -38.12
CA LYS A 279 -14.90 26.22 -39.59
C LYS A 279 -14.95 24.83 -40.23
N ILE A 280 -14.72 23.76 -39.46
CA ILE A 280 -14.59 22.39 -39.97
C ILE A 280 -15.69 21.50 -39.40
N ILE A 281 -15.98 21.62 -38.11
CA ILE A 281 -16.95 20.81 -37.40
C ILE A 281 -18.33 21.41 -37.61
N GLN A 282 -19.20 20.67 -38.28
CA GLN A 282 -20.57 21.08 -38.55
C GLN A 282 -21.51 20.67 -37.42
N VAL A 283 -21.29 19.50 -36.83
CA VAL A 283 -22.15 18.95 -35.77
C VAL A 283 -21.30 18.57 -34.55
N PRO A 284 -21.27 19.39 -33.49
CA PRO A 284 -20.59 19.06 -32.25
C PRO A 284 -21.51 18.33 -31.27
N PHE A 285 -21.09 17.15 -30.82
CA PHE A 285 -21.69 16.44 -29.69
C PHE A 285 -20.74 16.42 -28.49
N ASN A 286 -21.29 16.56 -27.29
CA ASN A 286 -20.57 16.28 -26.05
C ASN A 286 -21.06 14.94 -25.51
N ILE A 287 -20.14 14.12 -25.01
CA ILE A 287 -20.53 12.94 -24.22
C ILE A 287 -21.31 13.42 -22.99
N PRO A 288 -22.48 12.83 -22.69
CA PRO A 288 -23.22 13.16 -21.48
C PRO A 288 -22.34 12.98 -20.24
N GLN A 289 -22.32 14.01 -19.39
CA GLN A 289 -21.66 13.94 -18.10
C GLN A 289 -22.35 12.88 -17.26
N VAL A 290 -21.56 12.00 -16.66
CA VAL A 290 -22.07 10.93 -15.80
C VAL A 290 -22.12 11.46 -14.38
N SER A 291 -23.16 11.09 -13.64
CA SER A 291 -23.24 11.45 -12.23
C SER A 291 -22.06 10.82 -11.47
N GLN A 292 -21.46 11.58 -10.54
CA GLN A 292 -20.40 11.02 -9.70
C GLN A 292 -20.91 9.84 -8.86
N GLU A 293 -22.20 9.86 -8.50
CA GLU A 293 -22.90 8.77 -7.82
C GLU A 293 -22.77 7.44 -8.58
N GLN A 294 -23.07 7.41 -9.88
CA GLN A 294 -22.92 6.19 -10.69
C GLN A 294 -21.47 5.67 -10.75
N VAL A 295 -20.49 6.58 -10.79
CA VAL A 295 -19.07 6.18 -10.76
C VAL A 295 -18.72 5.58 -9.39
N HIS A 296 -19.24 6.17 -8.31
CA HIS A 296 -19.00 5.71 -6.95
C HIS A 296 -19.73 4.40 -6.63
N GLU A 297 -20.92 4.16 -7.19
CA GLU A 297 -21.60 2.86 -7.11
C GLU A 297 -20.72 1.74 -7.69
N VAL A 298 -20.10 1.96 -8.86
CA VAL A 298 -19.17 0.98 -9.44
C VAL A 298 -17.90 0.82 -8.59
N LEU A 299 -17.41 1.89 -7.97
CA LEU A 299 -16.32 1.81 -7.01
C LEU A 299 -16.68 0.93 -5.81
N PHE A 300 -17.83 1.18 -5.17
CA PHE A 300 -18.25 0.45 -3.99
C PHE A 300 -18.54 -1.03 -4.29
N ASP A 301 -19.16 -1.35 -5.42
CA ASP A 301 -19.36 -2.73 -5.86
C ASP A 301 -18.02 -3.48 -6.00
N ARG A 302 -17.01 -2.82 -6.58
CA ARG A 302 -15.67 -3.41 -6.69
C ARG A 302 -14.95 -3.52 -5.35
N LEU A 303 -15.05 -2.52 -4.48
CA LEU A 303 -14.49 -2.58 -3.12
C LEU A 303 -15.11 -3.72 -2.31
N ASN A 304 -16.43 -3.88 -2.37
CA ASN A 304 -17.15 -4.99 -1.73
C ASN A 304 -16.64 -6.35 -2.23
N LYS A 305 -16.42 -6.51 -3.54
CA LYS A 305 -15.83 -7.73 -4.12
C LYS A 305 -14.40 -7.99 -3.64
N ILE A 306 -13.60 -6.94 -3.44
CA ILE A 306 -12.23 -7.07 -2.91
C ILE A 306 -12.26 -7.50 -1.44
N LEU A 307 -13.10 -6.88 -0.60
CA LEU A 307 -13.28 -7.28 0.80
C LEU A 307 -13.76 -8.74 0.94
N GLN A 308 -14.53 -9.24 -0.03
CA GLN A 308 -14.96 -10.64 -0.07
C GLN A 308 -13.86 -11.64 -0.42
N LEU A 309 -12.68 -11.20 -0.89
CA LEU A 309 -11.53 -12.10 -1.14
C LEU A 309 -10.97 -12.73 0.15
N ASP A 310 -11.22 -12.08 1.29
CA ASP A 310 -10.87 -12.58 2.62
C ASP A 310 -11.97 -12.32 3.65
N LYS A 311 -12.52 -13.39 4.23
CA LYS A 311 -13.65 -13.27 5.18
C LYS A 311 -13.29 -12.45 6.43
N ASN A 312 -12.04 -12.51 6.89
CA ASN A 312 -11.61 -11.86 8.12
C ASN A 312 -11.46 -10.35 7.92
N SER A 313 -11.04 -9.92 6.72
CA SER A 313 -10.99 -8.51 6.38
C SER A 313 -12.35 -7.80 6.48
N ASN A 314 -13.44 -8.49 6.11
CA ASN A 314 -14.79 -7.92 6.23
C ASN A 314 -15.22 -7.78 7.71
N LEU A 315 -14.79 -8.69 8.58
CA LEU A 315 -15.05 -8.60 10.03
C LEU A 315 -14.28 -7.46 10.69
N GLN A 316 -13.14 -7.08 10.12
CA GLN A 316 -12.27 -5.99 10.61
C GLN A 316 -12.58 -4.64 9.96
N PHE A 317 -13.57 -4.57 9.07
CA PHE A 317 -13.89 -3.35 8.33
C PHE A 317 -14.70 -2.38 9.19
N ASP A 318 -14.11 -1.22 9.50
CA ASP A 318 -14.77 -0.13 10.21
C ASP A 318 -15.49 0.79 9.23
N GLN A 319 -16.82 0.65 9.16
CA GLN A 319 -17.67 1.40 8.23
C GLN A 319 -17.69 2.91 8.53
N ASP A 320 -17.60 3.30 9.79
CA ASP A 320 -17.65 4.71 10.20
C ASP A 320 -16.35 5.41 9.84
N ARG A 321 -15.19 4.81 10.13
CA ARG A 321 -13.88 5.31 9.70
C ARG A 321 -13.75 5.35 8.18
N TRP A 322 -14.25 4.34 7.48
CA TRP A 322 -14.30 4.36 6.02
C TRP A 322 -15.08 5.58 5.51
N THR A 323 -16.26 5.83 6.06
CA THR A 323 -17.11 6.97 5.67
C THR A 323 -16.40 8.30 5.92
N GLN A 324 -15.71 8.43 7.05
CA GLN A 324 -14.89 9.60 7.37
C GLN A 324 -13.77 9.81 6.36
N LEU A 325 -12.93 8.79 6.11
CA LEU A 325 -11.84 8.85 5.13
C LEU A 325 -12.33 9.13 3.71
N TYR A 326 -13.44 8.51 3.33
CA TYR A 326 -14.05 8.68 2.02
C TYR A 326 -14.46 10.15 1.79
N HIS A 327 -15.11 10.77 2.77
CA HIS A 327 -15.53 12.16 2.72
C HIS A 327 -14.41 13.17 3.01
N ALA A 328 -13.36 12.77 3.74
CA ALA A 328 -12.18 13.58 4.02
C ALA A 328 -11.44 14.00 2.75
N GLY A 329 -11.36 13.10 1.76
CA GLY A 329 -10.75 13.44 0.47
C GLY A 329 -10.76 12.34 -0.59
N LEU A 330 -10.90 11.06 -0.22
CA LEU A 330 -10.73 9.96 -1.18
C LEU A 330 -11.72 10.03 -2.36
N LYS A 331 -12.96 10.45 -2.11
CA LYS A 331 -14.00 10.59 -3.15
C LYS A 331 -13.57 11.47 -4.33
N ASN A 332 -12.67 12.43 -4.11
CA ASN A 332 -12.27 13.42 -5.11
C ASN A 332 -11.40 12.81 -6.24
N TYR A 333 -10.81 11.63 -6.00
CA TYR A 333 -9.96 10.94 -6.99
C TYR A 333 -10.76 10.11 -8.00
N PHE A 334 -12.00 9.74 -7.67
CA PHE A 334 -12.81 8.82 -8.47
C PHE A 334 -13.76 9.57 -9.40
N LYS A 335 -13.21 10.20 -10.44
CA LYS A 335 -13.98 11.04 -11.38
C LYS A 335 -14.59 10.26 -12.55
N ASN A 336 -14.02 9.10 -12.89
CA ASN A 336 -14.44 8.24 -14.00
C ASN A 336 -14.08 6.76 -13.72
N LEU A 337 -14.65 5.85 -14.53
CA LEU A 337 -14.42 4.40 -14.37
C LEU A 337 -12.97 3.98 -14.56
N ARG A 338 -12.18 4.71 -15.37
CA ARG A 338 -10.76 4.43 -15.54
C ARG A 338 -9.99 4.65 -14.23
N ASN A 339 -10.30 5.71 -13.47
CA ASN A 339 -9.73 5.90 -12.14
C ASN A 339 -10.11 4.75 -11.19
N VAL A 340 -11.39 4.35 -11.19
CA VAL A 340 -11.90 3.23 -10.38
C VAL A 340 -11.18 1.93 -10.72
N TYR A 341 -11.08 1.58 -12.00
CA TYR A 341 -10.45 0.35 -12.45
C TYR A 341 -8.95 0.32 -12.16
N ARG A 342 -8.24 1.43 -12.39
CA ARG A 342 -6.80 1.53 -12.10
C ARG A 342 -6.52 1.35 -10.60
N TYR A 343 -7.31 1.99 -9.76
CA TYR A 343 -7.18 1.87 -8.30
C TYR A 343 -7.55 0.47 -7.80
N THR A 344 -8.74 -0.03 -8.13
CA THR A 344 -9.24 -1.31 -7.62
C THR A 344 -8.40 -2.50 -8.10
N SER A 345 -7.80 -2.42 -9.30
CA SER A 345 -6.87 -3.44 -9.81
C SER A 345 -5.61 -3.55 -8.93
N THR A 346 -5.00 -2.41 -8.59
CA THR A 346 -3.81 -2.38 -7.72
C THR A 346 -4.17 -2.80 -6.29
N LEU A 347 -5.29 -2.30 -5.77
CA LEU A 347 -5.77 -2.66 -4.44
C LEU A 347 -6.02 -4.17 -4.34
N ALA A 348 -6.72 -4.79 -5.29
CA ALA A 348 -7.01 -6.23 -5.27
C ALA A 348 -5.73 -7.08 -5.19
N PHE A 349 -4.69 -6.67 -5.91
CA PHE A 349 -3.39 -7.32 -5.86
C PHE A 349 -2.75 -7.20 -4.46
N HIS A 350 -2.59 -5.99 -3.92
CA HIS A 350 -1.98 -5.81 -2.59
C HIS A 350 -2.80 -6.40 -1.45
N PHE A 351 -4.12 -6.33 -1.55
CA PHE A 351 -5.03 -6.96 -0.60
C PHE A 351 -4.78 -8.48 -0.52
N SER A 352 -4.51 -9.12 -1.66
CA SER A 352 -4.22 -10.56 -1.67
C SER A 352 -2.88 -10.94 -1.04
N LEU A 353 -1.91 -10.02 -0.99
CA LEU A 353 -0.58 -10.25 -0.41
C LEU A 353 -0.58 -10.15 1.12
N LEU A 354 -1.54 -9.41 1.68
CA LEU A 354 -1.71 -9.20 3.14
C LEU A 354 -2.74 -10.15 3.76
N LYS A 355 -3.15 -11.18 3.01
CA LYS A 355 -4.01 -12.24 3.51
C LYS A 355 -3.22 -13.11 4.49
N GLY A 356 -3.57 -13.01 5.77
CA GLY A 356 -3.00 -13.85 6.82
C GLY A 356 -3.65 -15.24 6.88
N ARG A 357 -3.16 -16.06 7.82
CA ARG A 357 -3.68 -17.42 8.07
C ARG A 357 -5.04 -17.39 8.75
N THR A 358 -5.19 -16.51 9.75
CA THR A 358 -6.35 -16.49 10.65
C THR A 358 -7.04 -15.14 10.67
N VAL A 359 -6.29 -14.05 10.47
CA VAL A 359 -6.83 -12.70 10.34
C VAL A 359 -6.19 -11.98 9.15
N PHE A 360 -6.78 -10.85 8.74
CA PHE A 360 -6.12 -9.97 7.78
C PHE A 360 -4.99 -9.21 8.47
N GLU A 361 -3.82 -9.14 7.83
CA GLU A 361 -2.57 -8.69 8.47
C GLU A 361 -2.44 -7.16 8.55
N ALA A 362 -3.31 -6.43 7.86
CA ALA A 362 -3.41 -4.97 7.91
C ALA A 362 -4.80 -4.52 8.36
N ASN A 363 -4.98 -3.23 8.59
CA ASN A 363 -6.31 -2.65 8.71
C ASN A 363 -6.88 -2.41 7.30
N PRO A 364 -8.04 -2.99 6.93
CA PRO A 364 -8.58 -2.87 5.57
C PRO A 364 -8.85 -1.43 5.14
N VAL A 365 -9.32 -0.58 6.07
CA VAL A 365 -9.68 0.82 5.79
C VAL A 365 -8.42 1.65 5.54
N ASP A 366 -7.39 1.47 6.38
CA ASP A 366 -6.11 2.17 6.19
C ASP A 366 -5.44 1.73 4.88
N LEU A 367 -5.51 0.43 4.52
CA LEU A 367 -4.93 -0.09 3.28
C LEU A 367 -5.61 0.53 2.06
N ILE A 368 -6.93 0.62 2.05
CA ILE A 368 -7.71 1.27 0.99
C ILE A 368 -7.25 2.73 0.79
N ALA A 369 -7.09 3.48 1.88
CA ALA A 369 -6.67 4.89 1.82
C ALA A 369 -5.21 5.04 1.37
N VAL A 370 -4.29 4.23 1.89
CA VAL A 370 -2.86 4.24 1.50
C VAL A 370 -2.68 3.87 0.04
N GLU A 371 -3.44 2.89 -0.46
CA GLU A 371 -3.45 2.53 -1.89
C GLU A 371 -4.01 3.65 -2.77
N CYS A 372 -4.95 4.43 -2.26
CA CYS A 372 -5.46 5.60 -2.96
C CYS A 372 -4.36 6.66 -3.10
N LEU A 373 -3.63 6.94 -2.01
CA LEU A 373 -2.46 7.83 -2.06
C LEU A 373 -1.39 7.29 -3.02
N ARG A 374 -1.11 6.00 -3.02
CA ARG A 374 -0.14 5.38 -3.94
C ARG A 374 -0.50 5.60 -5.42
N VAL A 375 -1.78 5.45 -5.78
CA VAL A 375 -2.25 5.51 -7.18
C VAL A 375 -2.45 6.94 -7.69
N PHE A 376 -2.81 7.87 -6.80
CA PHE A 376 -3.19 9.24 -7.20
C PHE A 376 -2.26 10.34 -6.67
N GLU A 377 -1.51 10.08 -5.60
CA GLU A 377 -0.56 11.00 -4.95
C GLU A 377 0.80 10.31 -4.69
N PRO A 378 1.48 9.79 -5.73
CA PRO A 378 2.67 8.94 -5.56
C PRO A 378 3.82 9.64 -4.81
N GLU A 379 3.96 10.96 -4.96
CA GLU A 379 4.99 11.73 -4.23
C GLU A 379 4.69 11.80 -2.72
N VAL A 380 3.42 12.00 -2.34
CA VAL A 380 2.98 11.95 -0.94
C VAL A 380 3.23 10.56 -0.36
N TYR A 381 2.84 9.51 -1.09
CA TYR A 381 3.06 8.12 -0.67
C TYR A 381 4.55 7.81 -0.45
N ASN A 382 5.42 8.23 -1.37
CA ASN A 382 6.86 7.99 -1.27
C ASN A 382 7.47 8.75 -0.07
N GLU A 383 7.14 10.01 0.13
CA GLU A 383 7.65 10.81 1.26
C GLU A 383 7.11 10.28 2.60
N LEU A 384 5.84 9.84 2.63
CA LEU A 384 5.24 9.22 3.80
C LEU A 384 6.00 7.95 4.20
N SER A 385 6.37 7.09 3.24
CA SER A 385 7.02 5.79 3.51
C SER A 385 8.33 5.88 4.29
N ILE A 386 9.07 7.00 4.13
CA ILE A 386 10.33 7.25 4.84
C ILE A 386 10.15 8.09 6.12
N SER A 387 8.94 8.57 6.39
CA SER A 387 8.61 9.49 7.49
C SER A 387 8.06 8.79 8.74
N LYS A 388 8.29 7.47 8.88
CA LYS A 388 7.74 6.61 9.95
C LYS A 388 7.74 7.25 11.34
N HIS A 389 8.87 7.81 11.76
CA HIS A 389 9.02 8.38 13.10
C HIS A 389 8.06 9.56 13.36
N ALA A 390 7.86 10.45 12.38
CA ALA A 390 7.00 11.61 12.56
C ALA A 390 5.52 11.21 12.66
N PHE A 391 5.10 10.16 11.96
CA PHE A 391 3.70 9.74 11.87
C PHE A 391 3.29 8.69 12.90
N THR A 392 4.23 7.99 13.56
CA THR A 392 3.89 6.91 14.52
C THR A 392 4.20 7.24 15.99
N GLN A 393 4.76 8.43 16.24
CA GLN A 393 5.08 8.90 17.59
C GLN A 393 3.82 9.40 18.31
N PHE A 394 3.48 8.79 19.44
CA PHE A 394 2.28 9.15 20.21
C PHE A 394 2.57 9.91 21.52
N GLN A 395 3.82 9.92 21.99
CA GLN A 395 4.25 10.66 23.19
C GLN A 395 5.75 10.97 23.15
N SER A 396 6.22 11.95 23.92
CA SER A 396 7.66 12.23 24.06
C SER A 396 8.27 11.47 25.24
N VAL A 397 9.47 10.92 25.03
CA VAL A 397 10.31 10.32 26.07
C VAL A 397 11.42 11.31 26.45
N GLY A 398 11.53 11.67 27.73
CA GLY A 398 12.59 12.53 28.26
C GLY A 398 12.32 14.05 28.24
N SER A 399 13.37 14.84 28.54
CA SER A 399 13.32 16.31 28.74
C SER A 399 13.30 17.15 27.45
N SER A 400 13.48 16.54 26.27
CA SER A 400 13.59 17.22 24.96
C SER A 400 12.25 17.30 24.23
N ARG A 401 11.19 17.72 24.91
CA ARG A 401 9.80 17.67 24.41
C ARG A 401 9.51 18.60 23.23
N GLU A 402 9.97 19.84 23.29
CA GLU A 402 9.60 20.88 22.32
C GLU A 402 10.37 20.78 20.99
N ASN A 403 11.70 20.56 21.05
CA ASN A 403 12.54 20.45 19.86
C ASN A 403 12.12 19.29 18.93
N ASN A 404 11.63 18.18 19.50
CA ASN A 404 11.16 17.04 18.71
C ASN A 404 9.81 17.29 18.03
N LYS A 405 8.89 18.05 18.65
CA LYS A 405 7.59 18.36 18.05
C LYS A 405 7.72 19.21 16.79
N GLU A 406 8.56 20.25 16.84
CA GLU A 406 8.80 21.12 15.67
C GLU A 406 9.42 20.33 14.50
N ALA A 407 10.40 19.46 14.77
CA ALA A 407 10.99 18.60 13.75
C ALA A 407 9.95 17.67 13.09
N PHE A 408 9.05 17.07 13.87
CA PHE A 408 7.97 16.25 13.32
C PHE A 408 6.96 17.08 12.52
N LYS A 409 6.63 18.29 12.97
CA LYS A 409 5.73 19.20 12.26
C LYS A 409 6.29 19.61 10.90
N ILE A 410 7.60 19.90 10.83
CA ILE A 410 8.31 20.15 9.56
C ILE A 410 8.21 18.93 8.64
N THR A 411 8.43 17.72 9.17
CA THR A 411 8.36 16.48 8.39
C THR A 411 6.95 16.22 7.84
N ILE A 412 5.92 16.38 8.66
CA ILE A 412 4.51 16.21 8.24
C ILE A 412 4.14 17.23 7.16
N ASN A 413 4.54 18.49 7.34
CA ASN A 413 4.30 19.55 6.35
C ASN A 413 5.07 19.28 5.04
N SER A 414 6.27 18.70 5.10
CA SER A 414 7.01 18.25 3.90
C SER A 414 6.18 17.25 3.10
N VAL A 415 5.59 16.24 3.75
CA VAL A 415 4.72 15.25 3.10
C VAL A 415 3.48 15.91 2.47
N ILE A 416 2.79 16.77 3.22
CA ILE A 416 1.59 17.48 2.73
C ILE A 416 1.94 18.39 1.54
N SER A 417 3.14 18.99 1.52
CA SER A 417 3.56 19.88 0.43
C SER A 417 3.79 19.19 -0.91
N LYS A 418 3.88 17.85 -0.94
CA LYS A 418 4.07 17.06 -2.17
C LYS A 418 2.82 16.96 -3.05
N THR A 419 1.64 17.31 -2.53
CA THR A 419 0.41 17.32 -3.33
C THR A 419 0.11 18.70 -3.91
N SER A 420 -0.74 18.71 -4.94
CA SER A 420 -1.25 19.94 -5.57
C SER A 420 -2.08 20.77 -4.59
N GLU A 421 -2.16 22.09 -4.83
CA GLU A 421 -2.96 22.99 -3.96
C GLU A 421 -4.43 22.57 -3.86
N ILE A 422 -4.99 22.05 -4.96
CA ILE A 422 -6.38 21.61 -5.06
C ILE A 422 -6.66 20.40 -4.14
N ASN A 423 -5.69 19.51 -3.97
CA ASN A 423 -5.86 18.28 -3.18
C ASN A 423 -5.33 18.41 -1.74
N ARG A 424 -4.60 19.49 -1.43
CA ARG A 424 -3.87 19.68 -0.17
C ARG A 424 -4.73 19.48 1.08
N GLU A 425 -5.90 20.13 1.12
CA GLU A 425 -6.84 20.00 2.24
C GLU A 425 -7.34 18.55 2.40
N GLY A 426 -7.62 17.88 1.29
CA GLY A 426 -8.08 16.48 1.30
C GLY A 426 -7.00 15.52 1.78
N VAL A 427 -5.76 15.68 1.31
CA VAL A 427 -4.62 14.88 1.76
C VAL A 427 -4.32 15.11 3.23
N GLU A 428 -4.35 16.36 3.69
CA GLU A 428 -4.16 16.67 5.12
C GLU A 428 -5.21 15.99 6.00
N LYS A 429 -6.49 16.02 5.61
CA LYS A 429 -7.55 15.32 6.33
C LYS A 429 -7.35 13.79 6.30
N ILE A 430 -7.02 13.21 5.14
CA ILE A 430 -6.72 11.77 5.03
C ILE A 430 -5.57 11.38 5.96
N LEU A 431 -4.49 12.17 6.00
CA LEU A 431 -3.35 11.90 6.88
C LEU A 431 -3.72 12.00 8.37
N ASN A 432 -4.55 12.96 8.76
CA ASN A 432 -5.03 13.06 10.15
C ASN A 432 -5.87 11.83 10.56
N GLU A 433 -6.72 11.32 9.68
CA GLU A 433 -7.54 10.12 9.93
C GLU A 433 -6.71 8.82 9.96
N LEU A 434 -5.70 8.71 9.09
CA LEU A 434 -4.76 7.60 9.09
C LEU A 434 -3.83 7.65 10.30
N PHE A 435 -3.43 8.84 10.73
CA PHE A 435 -2.46 9.09 11.79
C PHE A 435 -3.00 10.03 12.86
N PRO A 436 -3.87 9.54 13.78
CA PRO A 436 -4.38 10.34 14.88
C PRO A 436 -3.27 10.92 15.79
N THR A 437 -2.10 10.29 15.78
CA THR A 437 -0.84 10.75 16.40
C THR A 437 -0.44 12.17 16.01
N ILE A 438 -0.86 12.66 14.84
CA ILE A 438 -0.60 14.05 14.40
C ILE A 438 -1.21 15.06 15.39
N HIS A 439 -2.37 14.78 15.99
CA HIS A 439 -3.02 15.68 16.94
C HIS A 439 -2.20 15.95 18.21
N TRP A 440 -1.34 15.02 18.61
CA TRP A 440 -0.40 15.22 19.71
C TRP A 440 0.69 16.27 19.36
N ILE A 441 1.11 16.28 18.09
CA ILE A 441 2.12 17.20 17.55
C ILE A 441 1.51 18.59 17.37
N THR A 442 0.28 18.67 16.83
CA THR A 442 -0.34 19.93 16.41
C THR A 442 -1.19 20.59 17.50
N GLY A 443 -1.85 19.81 18.37
CA GLY A 443 -2.91 20.32 19.26
C GLY A 443 -2.77 19.95 20.74
N ASN A 444 -1.60 19.46 21.19
CA ASN A 444 -1.37 18.99 22.56
C ASN A 444 -2.42 17.99 23.08
N SER A 445 -3.08 17.26 22.17
CA SER A 445 -4.04 16.22 22.53
C SER A 445 -3.28 14.92 22.80
N TYR A 446 -3.46 14.32 23.97
CA TYR A 446 -2.74 13.11 24.38
C TYR A 446 -3.67 11.91 24.29
N TYR A 447 -3.19 10.84 23.68
CA TYR A 447 -3.87 9.55 23.69
C TYR A 447 -3.36 8.71 24.85
N GLU A 448 -4.25 7.93 25.45
CA GLU A 448 -3.88 6.92 26.42
C GLU A 448 -3.08 5.79 25.76
N TYR A 449 -2.24 5.12 26.56
CA TYR A 449 -1.44 3.98 26.09
C TYR A 449 -2.32 2.81 25.63
N SER A 450 -3.51 2.67 26.23
CA SER A 450 -4.57 1.73 25.83
C SER A 450 -4.98 1.93 24.37
N SER A 451 -5.21 3.17 23.94
CA SER A 451 -5.56 3.51 22.56
C SER A 451 -4.43 3.16 21.58
N TYR A 452 -3.17 3.38 21.96
CA TYR A 452 -2.02 3.04 21.12
C TYR A 452 -1.87 1.52 20.93
N ASN A 453 -2.11 0.73 21.98
CA ASN A 453 -2.12 -0.72 21.91
C ASN A 453 -3.29 -1.24 21.05
N ASN A 454 -4.47 -0.63 21.15
CA ASN A 454 -5.61 -1.00 20.30
C ASN A 454 -5.28 -0.80 18.81
N TRP A 455 -4.62 0.30 18.45
CA TRP A 455 -4.16 0.52 17.06
C TRP A 455 -3.20 -0.56 16.58
N PHE A 456 -2.36 -1.11 17.46
CA PHE A 456 -1.51 -2.25 17.13
C PHE A 456 -2.37 -3.48 16.79
N SER A 457 -3.28 -3.88 17.69
CA SER A 457 -4.15 -5.05 17.49
C SER A 457 -5.10 -4.92 16.29
N GLU A 458 -5.56 -3.70 16.01
CA GLU A 458 -6.40 -3.39 14.84
C GLU A 458 -5.61 -3.40 13.53
N GLY A 459 -4.27 -3.47 13.57
CA GLY A 459 -3.42 -3.44 12.38
C GLY A 459 -3.26 -2.04 11.77
N ARG A 460 -3.61 -0.96 12.49
CA ARG A 460 -3.62 0.40 11.94
C ARG A 460 -2.22 0.91 11.60
N ILE A 461 -2.10 1.69 10.54
CA ILE A 461 -0.82 2.22 10.02
C ILE A 461 -0.12 3.15 11.02
N CYS A 462 -0.87 3.83 11.88
CA CYS A 462 -0.33 4.77 12.86
C CYS A 462 0.49 4.12 13.98
N HIS A 463 0.44 2.80 14.15
CA HIS A 463 1.27 2.10 15.10
C HIS A 463 2.63 1.74 14.48
N LYS A 464 3.72 1.99 15.23
CA LYS A 464 5.11 1.84 14.73
C LYS A 464 5.45 0.44 14.19
N LYS A 465 4.82 -0.61 14.76
CA LYS A 465 5.06 -2.01 14.34
C LYS A 465 4.27 -2.41 13.09
N ASN A 466 3.17 -1.70 12.78
CA ASN A 466 2.32 -2.01 11.63
C ASN A 466 2.70 -1.19 10.39
N PHE A 467 3.34 -0.03 10.59
CA PHE A 467 3.62 0.95 9.55
C PHE A 467 4.27 0.36 8.30
N GLU A 468 5.32 -0.46 8.46
CA GLU A 468 6.10 -0.99 7.34
C GLU A 468 5.31 -1.98 6.47
N ASN A 469 4.32 -2.67 7.04
CA ASN A 469 3.48 -3.63 6.32
C ASN A 469 2.70 -2.98 5.17
N TYR A 470 2.44 -1.67 5.25
CA TYR A 470 1.75 -0.92 4.21
C TYR A 470 2.65 -0.54 3.03
N PHE A 471 3.98 -0.63 3.18
CA PHE A 471 4.95 -0.22 2.17
C PHE A 471 5.78 -1.38 1.60
N GLN A 472 6.01 -2.45 2.38
CA GLN A 472 6.84 -3.58 1.99
C GLN A 472 6.14 -4.62 1.09
N LEU A 473 4.80 -4.57 0.98
CA LEU A 473 4.01 -5.39 0.05
C LEU A 473 4.22 -6.91 0.15
N SER A 474 4.76 -7.40 1.26
CA SER A 474 4.93 -8.82 1.53
C SER A 474 5.01 -9.04 3.04
N LEU A 475 4.61 -10.23 3.49
CA LEU A 475 4.84 -10.70 4.85
C LEU A 475 6.20 -11.41 4.86
N SER A 476 7.12 -10.97 5.71
CA SER A 476 8.38 -11.69 5.92
C SER A 476 8.10 -12.99 6.70
N GLU A 477 8.66 -14.11 6.23
CA GLU A 477 8.48 -15.43 6.88
C GLU A 477 9.03 -15.46 8.31
N ASN A 478 9.92 -14.53 8.66
CA ASN A 478 10.52 -14.44 9.98
C ASN A 478 9.77 -13.52 10.95
N ASP A 479 8.83 -12.74 10.47
CA ASP A 479 8.15 -11.73 11.27
C ASP A 479 7.01 -12.35 12.07
N ILE A 480 6.72 -11.77 13.23
CA ILE A 480 5.56 -12.14 14.04
C ILE A 480 4.34 -11.49 13.41
N THR A 481 3.45 -12.30 12.84
CA THR A 481 2.24 -11.83 12.17
C THR A 481 1.10 -11.60 13.16
N LYS A 482 0.07 -10.85 12.76
CA LYS A 482 -1.17 -10.74 13.55
C LYS A 482 -1.85 -12.09 13.66
N SER A 483 -1.80 -12.92 12.61
CA SER A 483 -2.29 -14.29 12.69
C SER A 483 -1.58 -15.10 13.77
N ASP A 484 -0.25 -14.98 13.94
CA ASP A 484 0.46 -15.68 15.03
C ASP A 484 -0.06 -15.28 16.42
N LEU A 485 -0.35 -13.99 16.64
CA LEU A 485 -0.85 -13.48 17.91
C LEU A 485 -2.29 -13.94 18.18
N VAL A 486 -3.16 -13.95 17.16
CA VAL A 486 -4.54 -14.41 17.27
C VAL A 486 -4.62 -15.93 17.41
N ASP A 487 -3.80 -16.67 16.67
CA ASP A 487 -3.68 -18.14 16.80
C ASP A 487 -3.32 -18.51 18.24
N PHE A 488 -2.41 -17.75 18.86
CA PHE A 488 -2.01 -17.97 20.24
C PHE A 488 -3.14 -17.75 21.26
N ILE A 489 -4.10 -16.85 21.00
CA ILE A 489 -5.33 -16.73 21.81
C ILE A 489 -6.06 -18.07 21.83
N GLY A 490 -6.21 -18.73 20.68
CA GLY A 490 -6.84 -20.04 20.58
C GLY A 490 -6.10 -21.14 21.36
N LEU A 491 -4.78 -21.02 21.51
CA LEU A 491 -3.97 -21.96 22.28
C LEU A 491 -4.15 -21.80 23.80
N THR A 492 -4.60 -20.64 24.29
CA THR A 492 -4.73 -20.36 25.74
C THR A 492 -5.68 -21.32 26.47
N ALA A 493 -6.59 -21.97 25.76
CA ALA A 493 -7.50 -22.97 26.31
C ALA A 493 -6.87 -24.37 26.48
N ASN A 494 -5.62 -24.58 26.02
CA ASN A 494 -4.95 -25.87 26.03
C ASN A 494 -3.50 -25.76 26.53
N GLU A 495 -3.26 -26.24 27.76
CA GLU A 495 -1.97 -26.14 28.44
C GLU A 495 -0.81 -26.71 27.62
N ASN A 496 -0.99 -27.91 27.05
CA ASN A 496 0.08 -28.60 26.32
C ASN A 496 0.45 -27.86 25.03
N LEU A 497 -0.54 -27.45 24.24
CA LEU A 497 -0.29 -26.75 22.99
C LEU A 497 0.31 -25.36 23.21
N MET A 498 -0.19 -24.62 24.20
CA MET A 498 0.35 -23.32 24.58
C MET A 498 1.80 -23.44 25.07
N LYS A 499 2.07 -24.40 25.97
CA LYS A 499 3.42 -24.67 26.50
C LYS A 499 4.40 -24.99 25.39
N SER A 500 4.04 -25.90 24.48
CA SER A 500 4.87 -26.25 23.32
C SER A 500 5.17 -25.02 22.45
N LYS A 501 4.18 -24.15 22.21
CA LYS A 501 4.39 -22.94 21.41
C LYS A 501 5.31 -21.92 22.08
N ILE A 502 5.17 -21.72 23.39
CA ILE A 502 6.07 -20.83 24.16
C ILE A 502 7.51 -21.34 24.11
N LEU A 503 7.72 -22.65 24.27
CA LEU A 503 9.06 -23.25 24.23
C LEU A 503 9.67 -23.21 22.82
N GLU A 504 8.87 -23.39 21.76
CA GLU A 504 9.29 -23.19 20.37
C GLU A 504 9.79 -21.76 20.14
N LEU A 505 9.01 -20.76 20.57
CA LEU A 505 9.37 -19.34 20.45
C LEU A 505 10.62 -18.99 21.27
N ASN A 506 10.80 -19.64 22.42
CA ASN A 506 11.98 -19.46 23.27
C ASN A 506 13.23 -20.01 22.57
N ALA A 507 13.14 -21.23 22.03
CA ALA A 507 14.21 -21.87 21.28
C ALA A 507 14.60 -21.10 20.00
N SER A 508 13.65 -20.39 19.38
CA SER A 508 13.91 -19.54 18.21
C SER A 508 14.32 -18.10 18.57
N HIS A 509 14.55 -17.77 19.84
CA HIS A 509 14.85 -16.41 20.32
C HIS A 509 13.78 -15.34 19.96
N LYS A 510 12.53 -15.75 19.70
CA LYS A 510 11.41 -14.85 19.34
C LYS A 510 10.46 -14.60 20.52
N LEU A 511 10.56 -15.37 21.60
CA LEU A 511 9.60 -15.32 22.71
C LEU A 511 9.45 -13.92 23.32
N LYS A 512 10.56 -13.23 23.60
CA LYS A 512 10.52 -11.90 24.21
C LYS A 512 9.74 -10.91 23.34
N GLU A 513 10.05 -10.87 22.04
CA GLU A 513 9.36 -10.00 21.10
C GLU A 513 7.88 -10.38 20.97
N PHE A 514 7.60 -11.68 20.90
CA PHE A 514 6.25 -12.21 20.82
C PHE A 514 5.40 -11.82 22.02
N LEU A 515 5.87 -12.06 23.24
CA LEU A 515 5.14 -11.71 24.46
C LEU A 515 4.92 -10.19 24.56
N SER A 516 5.91 -9.39 24.17
CA SER A 516 5.76 -7.93 24.09
C SER A 516 4.67 -7.47 23.12
N GLN A 517 4.48 -8.18 22.02
CA GLN A 517 3.40 -7.91 21.08
C GLN A 517 2.05 -8.44 21.60
N PHE A 518 2.06 -9.61 22.22
CA PHE A 518 0.87 -10.28 22.73
C PHE A 518 0.18 -9.53 23.87
N GLU A 519 0.88 -8.68 24.64
CA GLU A 519 0.26 -7.79 25.64
C GLU A 519 -0.88 -6.93 25.05
N SER A 520 -0.85 -6.61 23.75
CA SER A 520 -1.94 -5.85 23.09
C SER A 520 -3.14 -6.69 22.67
N TYR A 521 -3.02 -8.02 22.70
CA TYR A 521 -4.07 -8.99 22.34
C TYR A 521 -4.62 -9.73 23.57
N GLU A 522 -3.93 -9.63 24.71
CA GLU A 522 -4.23 -10.35 25.94
C GLU A 522 -5.67 -10.12 26.42
N ASN A 523 -6.24 -8.93 26.17
CA ASN A 523 -7.63 -8.58 26.52
C ASN A 523 -8.67 -9.47 25.84
N GLN A 524 -8.32 -10.14 24.74
CA GLN A 524 -9.19 -11.07 24.00
C GLN A 524 -9.14 -12.50 24.55
N VAL A 525 -8.24 -12.82 25.47
CA VAL A 525 -8.20 -14.12 26.15
C VAL A 525 -9.44 -14.24 27.04
N VAL A 526 -10.27 -15.25 26.78
CA VAL A 526 -11.54 -15.49 27.48
C VAL A 526 -11.32 -15.98 28.91
N GLU A 527 -12.23 -15.62 29.81
CA GLU A 527 -12.14 -15.98 31.22
C GLU A 527 -12.21 -17.50 31.47
N ASP A 528 -12.93 -18.24 30.62
CA ASP A 528 -13.00 -19.72 30.69
C ASP A 528 -11.63 -20.40 30.49
N SER A 529 -10.68 -19.71 29.85
CA SER A 529 -9.30 -20.17 29.68
C SER A 529 -8.40 -19.81 30.85
N ALA A 530 -8.91 -19.20 31.93
CA ALA A 530 -8.09 -18.67 33.03
C ALA A 530 -7.10 -19.70 33.60
N ILE A 531 -7.62 -20.89 33.95
CA ILE A 531 -6.82 -21.95 34.55
C ILE A 531 -5.73 -22.46 33.58
N PRO A 532 -6.05 -22.94 32.36
CA PRO A 532 -5.01 -23.43 31.46
C PRO A 532 -4.00 -22.34 31.06
N TYR A 533 -4.47 -21.11 30.86
CA TYR A 533 -3.62 -19.97 30.50
C TYR A 533 -2.61 -19.64 31.62
N ILE A 534 -3.10 -19.42 32.84
CA ILE A 534 -2.24 -19.01 33.95
C ILE A 534 -1.35 -20.16 34.43
N SER A 535 -1.86 -21.40 34.51
CA SER A 535 -1.03 -22.57 34.84
C SER A 535 0.13 -22.71 33.88
N THR A 536 -0.10 -22.55 32.57
CA THR A 536 0.96 -22.62 31.57
C THR A 536 1.98 -21.51 31.75
N LEU A 537 1.54 -20.27 31.99
CA LEU A 537 2.44 -19.13 32.21
C LEU A 537 3.29 -19.29 33.48
N ILE A 538 2.74 -19.86 34.55
CA ILE A 538 3.50 -20.21 35.76
C ILE A 538 4.55 -21.27 35.43
N ASP A 539 4.15 -22.36 34.76
CA ASP A 539 5.01 -23.50 34.43
C ASP A 539 6.19 -23.12 33.52
N VAL A 540 5.96 -22.28 32.52
CA VAL A 540 7.02 -21.86 31.59
C VAL A 540 7.89 -20.75 32.15
N GLY A 541 7.42 -20.03 33.18
CA GLY A 541 8.14 -18.92 33.79
C GLY A 541 9.55 -19.28 34.26
N ASP A 542 9.70 -20.51 34.78
CA ASP A 542 10.98 -21.02 35.32
C ASP A 542 11.84 -21.67 34.22
N LEU A 543 11.24 -21.99 33.06
CA LEU A 543 11.90 -22.64 31.91
C LEU A 543 12.46 -21.68 30.87
N VAL A 544 12.01 -20.41 30.88
CA VAL A 544 12.45 -19.40 29.90
C VAL A 544 13.73 -18.71 30.36
N ASN A 545 14.67 -18.53 29.44
CA ASN A 545 15.95 -17.90 29.74
C ASN A 545 15.76 -16.38 29.91
N ASP A 546 16.29 -15.81 30.99
CA ASP A 546 16.33 -14.36 31.24
C ASP A 546 17.71 -13.76 30.88
N ASP A 547 18.58 -14.54 30.22
CA ASP A 547 20.02 -14.29 30.08
C ASP A 547 20.39 -13.09 29.17
N ASP A 548 19.41 -12.36 28.61
CA ASP A 548 19.60 -11.20 27.72
C ASP A 548 19.25 -9.84 28.34
N THR A 549 19.50 -9.63 29.64
CA THR A 549 19.48 -8.27 30.20
C THR A 549 20.78 -7.55 29.85
N SER A 550 20.84 -6.96 28.64
CA SER A 550 21.87 -5.97 28.31
C SER A 550 21.74 -4.74 29.22
N PHE A 551 22.78 -3.90 29.32
CA PHE A 551 22.79 -2.67 30.13
C PHE A 551 21.61 -1.71 29.84
N PHE A 552 20.98 -1.83 28.67
CA PHE A 552 19.82 -1.03 28.25
C PHE A 552 18.51 -1.80 28.18
N ASP A 553 18.51 -3.10 28.50
CA ASP A 553 17.37 -3.99 28.31
C ASP A 553 16.73 -4.35 29.65
N ILE A 554 15.73 -3.55 30.03
CA ILE A 554 15.18 -3.45 31.40
C ILE A 554 14.23 -4.62 31.73
N PHE A 555 13.72 -5.35 30.72
CA PHE A 555 12.69 -6.38 30.92
C PHE A 555 12.94 -7.64 30.07
N GLY A 556 13.21 -8.77 30.71
CA GLY A 556 13.29 -10.07 30.04
C GLY A 556 11.94 -10.80 29.93
N ALA A 557 11.94 -12.02 29.37
CA ALA A 557 10.73 -12.76 29.03
C ALA A 557 9.83 -13.02 30.26
N GLN A 558 10.45 -13.29 31.42
CA GLN A 558 9.74 -13.48 32.68
C GLN A 558 8.92 -12.26 33.11
N SER A 559 9.38 -11.04 32.79
CA SER A 559 8.67 -9.81 33.13
C SER A 559 7.43 -9.60 32.26
N PHE A 560 7.41 -10.11 31.04
CA PHE A 560 6.19 -10.14 30.22
C PHE A 560 5.23 -11.20 30.72
N ILE A 561 5.70 -12.42 31.02
CA ILE A 561 4.88 -13.50 31.60
C ILE A 561 4.17 -13.01 32.87
N TYR A 562 4.92 -12.39 33.79
CA TYR A 562 4.35 -11.82 35.01
C TYR A 562 3.25 -10.80 34.72
N ARG A 563 3.48 -9.86 33.78
CA ARG A 563 2.49 -8.85 33.40
C ARG A 563 1.24 -9.47 32.80
N LEU A 564 1.38 -10.49 31.94
CA LEU A 564 0.24 -11.22 31.37
C LEU A 564 -0.61 -11.90 32.45
N ILE A 565 0.01 -12.52 33.46
CA ILE A 565 -0.72 -13.10 34.61
C ILE A 565 -1.45 -11.99 35.38
N TYR A 566 -0.74 -10.91 35.71
CA TYR A 566 -1.26 -9.79 36.49
C TYR A 566 -2.46 -9.11 35.80
N ASN A 567 -2.29 -8.77 34.51
CA ASN A 567 -3.30 -8.10 33.70
C ASN A 567 -4.54 -8.98 33.53
N PHE A 568 -4.37 -10.29 33.31
CA PHE A 568 -5.50 -11.21 33.18
C PHE A 568 -6.34 -11.23 34.45
N LEU A 569 -5.70 -11.39 35.61
CA LEU A 569 -6.40 -11.39 36.90
C LEU A 569 -7.06 -10.04 37.21
N SER A 570 -6.37 -8.94 36.89
CA SER A 570 -6.88 -7.58 37.15
C SER A 570 -8.15 -7.26 36.37
N ARG A 571 -8.40 -7.95 35.24
CA ARG A 571 -9.62 -7.82 34.43
C ARG A 571 -10.85 -8.50 35.03
N ILE A 572 -10.67 -9.43 35.98
CA ILE A 572 -11.78 -10.15 36.61
C ILE A 572 -12.31 -9.28 37.75
N ASP A 573 -13.56 -8.82 37.71
CA ASP A 573 -14.09 -7.91 38.75
C ASP A 573 -14.12 -8.55 40.15
N ASN A 574 -14.40 -9.85 40.24
CA ASN A 574 -14.50 -10.57 41.51
C ASN A 574 -13.10 -10.95 42.04
N ILE A 575 -12.68 -10.29 43.13
CA ILE A 575 -11.38 -10.52 43.78
C ILE A 575 -11.22 -11.93 44.37
N GLU A 576 -12.29 -12.52 44.93
CA GLU A 576 -12.27 -13.88 45.46
C GLU A 576 -11.98 -14.87 44.32
N LYS A 577 -12.64 -14.68 43.17
CA LYS A 577 -12.41 -15.49 41.97
C LYS A 577 -10.96 -15.40 41.48
N ARG A 578 -10.32 -14.22 41.53
CA ARG A 578 -8.89 -14.06 41.20
C ARG A 578 -8.03 -14.97 42.09
N GLY A 579 -8.33 -14.97 43.39
CA GLY A 579 -7.67 -15.80 44.40
C GLY A 579 -7.88 -17.29 44.17
N GLU A 580 -9.11 -17.73 43.89
CA GLU A 580 -9.44 -19.13 43.58
C GLU A 580 -8.66 -19.64 42.37
N ILE A 581 -8.60 -18.85 41.30
CA ILE A 581 -7.88 -19.16 40.06
C ILE A 581 -6.39 -19.39 40.35
N ILE A 582 -5.71 -18.42 41.01
CA ILE A 582 -4.28 -18.57 41.30
C ILE A 582 -4.02 -19.75 42.24
N LEU A 583 -4.87 -19.94 43.24
CA LEU A 583 -4.72 -21.05 44.17
C LEU A 583 -4.87 -22.41 43.47
N GLU A 584 -5.82 -22.55 42.55
CA GLU A 584 -5.99 -23.75 41.73
C GLU A 584 -4.79 -23.97 40.80
N CYS A 585 -4.36 -22.93 40.07
CA CYS A 585 -3.23 -23.01 39.16
C CYS A 585 -1.94 -23.43 39.89
N PHE A 586 -1.69 -22.86 41.07
CA PHE A 586 -0.50 -23.19 41.86
C PHE A 586 -0.60 -24.57 42.55
N LYS A 587 -1.80 -25.09 42.82
CA LYS A 587 -1.95 -26.49 43.25
C LYS A 587 -1.46 -27.45 42.18
N LYS A 588 -1.72 -27.15 40.90
CA LYS A 588 -1.30 -27.96 39.73
C LYS A 588 0.18 -27.81 39.38
N SER A 589 0.72 -26.59 39.44
CA SER A 589 2.10 -26.28 39.05
C SER A 589 3.13 -26.62 40.14
N ASN A 590 4.32 -27.07 39.78
CA ASN A 590 5.45 -27.25 40.72
C ASN A 590 6.48 -26.12 40.65
N GLU A 591 6.20 -25.07 39.89
CA GLU A 591 7.10 -23.92 39.70
C GLU A 591 6.80 -22.80 40.71
N PHE A 592 7.83 -22.02 41.06
CA PHE A 592 7.75 -21.09 42.20
C PHE A 592 7.97 -19.63 41.81
N VAL A 593 8.75 -19.31 40.78
CA VAL A 593 9.23 -17.94 40.57
C VAL A 593 8.09 -16.97 40.27
N MET A 594 7.13 -17.36 39.42
CA MET A 594 6.00 -16.49 39.08
C MET A 594 5.09 -16.20 40.27
N ILE A 595 4.84 -17.21 41.11
CA ILE A 595 4.05 -17.04 42.35
C ILE A 595 4.80 -16.17 43.36
N ALA A 596 6.10 -16.36 43.49
CA ALA A 596 6.93 -15.51 44.35
C ALA A 596 6.86 -14.03 43.91
N LYS A 597 7.01 -13.75 42.60
CA LYS A 597 6.90 -12.40 42.04
C LYS A 597 5.53 -11.77 42.31
N LEU A 598 4.45 -12.52 42.12
CA LEU A 598 3.08 -12.08 42.38
C LEU A 598 2.87 -11.72 43.86
N LEU A 599 3.23 -12.61 44.78
CA LEU A 599 3.07 -12.38 46.21
C LEU A 599 3.93 -11.23 46.75
N VAL A 600 5.14 -11.04 46.19
CA VAL A 600 6.00 -9.90 46.53
C VAL A 600 5.40 -8.59 46.04
N SER A 601 4.92 -8.55 44.79
CA SER A 601 4.24 -7.34 44.28
C SER A 601 3.00 -7.01 45.10
N GLU A 602 2.21 -8.01 45.46
CA GLU A 602 1.03 -7.88 46.32
C GLU A 602 1.39 -7.35 47.71
N GLN A 603 2.49 -7.85 48.32
CA GLN A 603 2.99 -7.36 49.60
C GLN A 603 3.38 -5.87 49.54
N THR A 604 4.10 -5.47 48.49
CA THR A 604 4.48 -4.07 48.28
C THR A 604 3.25 -3.17 48.15
N LYS A 605 2.26 -3.58 47.36
CA LYS A 605 1.03 -2.79 47.18
C LYS A 605 0.22 -2.65 48.46
N ARG A 606 0.14 -3.70 49.27
CA ARG A 606 -0.50 -3.66 50.60
C ARG A 606 0.22 -2.70 51.54
N ASN A 607 1.55 -2.74 51.58
CA ASN A 607 2.35 -1.81 52.39
C ASN A 607 2.18 -0.35 51.95
N GLU A 608 1.96 -0.11 50.66
CA GLU A 608 1.77 1.21 50.06
C GLU A 608 0.30 1.66 49.99
N ASN A 609 -0.65 0.88 50.51
CA ASN A 609 -2.10 1.12 50.40
C ASN A 609 -2.58 1.34 48.95
N LYS A 610 -2.04 0.57 48.00
CA LYS A 610 -2.45 0.54 46.59
C LYS A 610 -3.48 -0.56 46.35
N GLU A 611 -4.07 -0.54 45.15
CA GLU A 611 -5.03 -1.55 44.70
C GLU A 611 -4.44 -2.97 44.77
N ILE A 612 -5.13 -3.85 45.49
CA ILE A 612 -4.73 -5.24 45.75
C ILE A 612 -5.28 -6.18 44.67
N LEU A 613 -4.52 -7.23 44.35
CA LEU A 613 -4.94 -8.22 43.36
C LEU A 613 -5.73 -9.37 43.99
N LEU A 614 -5.40 -9.74 45.22
CA LEU A 614 -5.96 -10.88 45.94
C LEU A 614 -6.69 -10.39 47.19
N ASP A 615 -7.72 -11.10 47.65
CA ASP A 615 -8.24 -10.87 49.00
C ASP A 615 -7.30 -11.46 50.06
N ASP A 616 -7.54 -11.09 51.32
CA ASP A 616 -6.68 -11.49 52.45
C ASP A 616 -6.64 -13.01 52.63
N PHE A 617 -7.77 -13.70 52.44
CA PHE A 617 -7.86 -15.14 52.64
C PHE A 617 -7.01 -15.89 51.60
N HIS A 618 -7.14 -15.54 50.32
CA HIS A 618 -6.35 -16.17 49.26
C HIS A 618 -4.89 -15.77 49.33
N TYR A 619 -4.56 -14.52 49.65
CA TYR A 619 -3.18 -14.07 49.83
C TYR A 619 -2.44 -14.91 50.90
N ILE A 620 -3.07 -15.13 52.05
CA ILE A 620 -2.53 -15.97 53.12
C ILE A 620 -2.46 -17.44 52.68
N SER A 621 -3.54 -17.96 52.10
CA SER A 621 -3.62 -19.36 51.67
C SER A 621 -2.55 -19.74 50.64
N ILE A 622 -2.28 -18.84 49.68
CA ILE A 622 -1.25 -19.05 48.66
C ILE A 622 0.16 -18.98 49.27
N LYS A 623 0.40 -18.07 50.23
CA LYS A 623 1.67 -18.02 50.99
C LYS A 623 1.94 -19.32 51.76
N GLU A 624 0.95 -19.82 52.49
CA GLU A 624 1.06 -21.07 53.24
C GLU A 624 1.31 -22.26 52.30
N LEU A 625 0.58 -22.33 51.19
CA LEU A 625 0.79 -23.36 50.17
C LEU A 625 2.20 -23.26 49.57
N PHE A 626 2.69 -22.05 49.32
CA PHE A 626 4.02 -21.81 48.76
C PHE A 626 5.12 -22.39 49.65
N VAL A 627 5.10 -22.05 50.94
CA VAL A 627 6.07 -22.56 51.91
C VAL A 627 5.96 -24.08 52.03
N LYS A 628 4.74 -24.62 52.10
CA LYS A 628 4.51 -26.07 52.18
C LYS A 628 5.09 -26.80 50.97
N LYS A 629 4.80 -26.33 49.74
CA LYS A 629 5.32 -26.94 48.51
C LYS A 629 6.84 -26.79 48.40
N LEU A 630 7.38 -25.62 48.71
CA LEU A 630 8.82 -25.35 48.66
C LEU A 630 9.58 -26.22 49.66
N LYS A 631 9.07 -26.38 50.88
CA LYS A 631 9.64 -27.29 51.89
C LYS A 631 9.69 -28.73 51.36
N VAL A 632 8.56 -29.26 50.87
CA VAL A 632 8.51 -30.62 50.32
C VAL A 632 9.48 -30.77 49.15
N PHE A 633 9.52 -29.80 48.24
CA PHE A 633 10.42 -29.80 47.09
C PHE A 633 11.90 -29.77 47.51
N ALA A 634 12.27 -28.90 48.45
CA ALA A 634 13.63 -28.73 48.95
C ALA A 634 14.21 -30.03 49.55
N PHE A 635 13.41 -30.75 50.35
CA PHE A 635 13.84 -32.00 50.99
C PHE A 635 13.75 -33.22 50.06
N SER A 636 12.83 -33.21 49.08
CA SER A 636 12.66 -34.35 48.16
C SER A 636 13.55 -34.26 46.92
N ASN A 637 13.89 -33.04 46.48
CA ASN A 637 14.64 -32.77 45.24
C ASN A 637 15.76 -31.75 45.51
N LYS A 638 16.63 -32.05 46.49
CA LYS A 638 17.69 -31.13 46.94
C LYS A 638 18.56 -30.61 45.79
N GLU A 639 18.91 -31.47 44.83
CA GLU A 639 19.79 -31.14 43.73
C GLU A 639 19.13 -30.15 42.77
N SER A 640 17.85 -30.37 42.43
CA SER A 640 17.09 -29.46 41.57
C SER A 640 16.92 -28.07 42.18
N LEU A 641 16.74 -27.97 43.50
CA LEU A 641 16.67 -26.66 44.16
C LEU A 641 18.04 -25.95 44.19
N LEU A 642 19.14 -26.69 44.41
CA LEU A 642 20.50 -26.14 44.37
C LEU A 642 20.91 -25.62 42.99
N GLU A 643 20.35 -26.18 41.93
CA GLU A 643 20.61 -25.77 40.54
C GLU A 643 19.65 -24.68 40.04
N ASN A 644 18.66 -24.30 40.86
CA ASN A 644 17.69 -23.26 40.49
C ASN A 644 18.31 -21.86 40.58
N LYS A 645 18.34 -21.12 39.46
CA LYS A 645 18.87 -19.74 39.38
C LYS A 645 18.19 -18.76 40.36
N ALA A 646 16.96 -19.04 40.80
CA ALA A 646 16.20 -18.23 41.75
C ALA A 646 16.35 -18.70 43.21
N LEU A 647 17.30 -19.59 43.52
CA LEU A 647 17.48 -20.18 44.86
C LEU A 647 17.45 -19.14 45.98
N LEU A 648 18.27 -18.10 45.91
CA LEU A 648 18.31 -17.06 46.94
C LEU A 648 16.96 -16.36 47.12
N THR A 649 16.27 -16.05 46.02
CA THR A 649 14.93 -15.46 46.06
C THR A 649 13.95 -16.37 46.79
N LEU A 650 13.97 -17.67 46.48
CA LEU A 650 13.11 -18.67 47.11
C LEU A 650 13.41 -18.83 48.61
N LEU A 651 14.68 -18.82 49.01
CA LEU A 651 15.07 -18.86 50.43
C LEU A 651 14.60 -17.61 51.19
N TYR A 652 14.72 -16.42 50.61
CA TYR A 652 14.15 -15.20 51.19
C TYR A 652 12.63 -15.31 51.36
N ARG A 653 11.92 -15.85 50.36
CA ARG A 653 10.47 -16.08 50.47
C ARG A 653 10.14 -17.09 51.56
N TRP A 654 10.91 -18.16 51.70
CA TRP A 654 10.74 -19.15 52.75
C TRP A 654 10.97 -18.53 54.14
N LYS A 655 11.99 -17.70 54.31
CA LYS A 655 12.27 -16.99 55.58
C LYS A 655 11.13 -16.05 55.95
N GLU A 656 10.62 -15.30 54.99
CA GLU A 656 9.59 -14.29 55.25
C GLU A 656 8.21 -14.89 55.54
N TRP A 657 7.87 -16.03 54.92
CA TRP A 657 6.51 -16.58 54.98
C TRP A 657 6.43 -17.88 55.79
N GLY A 658 7.56 -18.50 56.14
CA GLY A 658 7.64 -19.77 56.86
C GLY A 658 8.57 -19.71 58.07
N GLU A 659 9.01 -20.89 58.53
CA GLU A 659 9.91 -21.00 59.67
C GLU A 659 11.38 -21.05 59.25
N VAL A 660 12.19 -20.11 59.76
CA VAL A 660 13.64 -20.06 59.50
C VAL A 660 14.35 -21.35 59.92
N GLN A 661 13.84 -22.05 60.94
CA GLN A 661 14.41 -23.32 61.38
C GLN A 661 14.37 -24.40 60.30
N ASP A 662 13.37 -24.40 59.42
CA ASP A 662 13.31 -25.36 58.32
C ASP A 662 14.40 -25.10 57.27
N ILE A 663 14.72 -23.84 57.02
CA ILE A 663 15.83 -23.43 56.14
C ILE A 663 17.16 -23.84 56.78
N ASN A 664 17.33 -23.62 58.10
CA ASN A 664 18.49 -24.09 58.84
C ASN A 664 18.68 -25.60 58.69
N ASN A 665 17.61 -26.39 58.88
CA ASN A 665 17.64 -27.84 58.75
C ASN A 665 17.99 -28.28 57.31
N TRP A 666 17.50 -27.56 56.30
CA TRP A 666 17.84 -27.85 54.90
C TRP A 666 19.29 -27.47 54.58
N ILE A 667 19.78 -26.34 55.08
CA ILE A 667 21.19 -25.94 54.93
C ILE A 667 22.12 -26.90 55.68
N ASP A 668 21.74 -27.37 56.87
CA ASP A 668 22.46 -28.42 57.60
C ASP A 668 22.53 -29.71 56.77
N LEU A 669 21.42 -30.10 56.12
CA LEU A 669 21.36 -31.27 55.24
C LEU A 669 22.33 -31.15 54.05
N ILE A 670 22.33 -30.05 53.31
CA ILE A 670 23.27 -29.85 52.19
C ILE A 670 24.71 -29.71 52.69
N SER A 671 24.92 -29.18 53.90
CA SER A 671 26.25 -29.04 54.51
C SER A 671 26.88 -30.37 54.90
N THR A 672 26.12 -31.47 54.94
CA THR A 672 26.67 -32.83 55.13
C THR A 672 27.53 -33.30 53.94
N ASN A 673 27.32 -32.71 52.75
CA ASN A 673 28.08 -33.00 51.55
C ASN A 673 28.81 -31.73 51.09
N PHE A 674 30.14 -31.76 51.11
CA PHE A 674 30.95 -30.60 50.75
C PHE A 674 30.68 -30.09 49.32
N GLN A 675 30.35 -30.98 48.38
CA GLN A 675 30.02 -30.60 47.00
C GLN A 675 28.69 -29.86 46.90
N ASP A 676 27.67 -30.28 47.66
CA ASP A 676 26.38 -29.61 47.71
C ASP A 676 26.50 -28.21 48.35
N LEU A 677 27.34 -28.08 49.37
CA LEU A 677 27.68 -26.79 49.99
C LEU A 677 28.38 -25.85 48.99
N LEU A 678 29.31 -26.36 48.18
CA LEU A 678 29.98 -25.54 47.15
C LEU A 678 29.01 -25.11 46.05
N LYS A 679 28.09 -25.99 45.63
CA LYS A 679 26.99 -25.63 44.70
C LYS A 679 26.10 -24.54 45.30
N PHE A 680 25.76 -24.61 46.59
CA PHE A 680 25.00 -23.56 47.26
C PHE A 680 25.74 -22.21 47.25
N LEU A 681 27.03 -22.22 47.58
CA LEU A 681 27.84 -21.00 47.61
C LEU A 681 28.06 -20.41 46.21
N SER A 682 28.14 -21.24 45.16
CA SER A 682 28.27 -20.74 43.79
C SER A 682 27.01 -19.99 43.33
N GLN A 683 25.82 -20.43 43.75
CA GLN A 683 24.56 -19.71 43.54
C GLN A 683 24.49 -18.38 44.31
N CYS A 684 25.35 -18.20 45.32
CA CYS A 684 25.43 -16.95 46.08
C CYS A 684 26.37 -15.91 45.44
N ILE A 685 27.05 -16.25 44.34
CA ILE A 685 27.94 -15.33 43.63
C ILE A 685 27.10 -14.26 42.92
N GLN A 686 27.43 -13.00 43.21
CA GLN A 686 26.87 -11.81 42.59
C GLN A 686 27.99 -11.06 41.85
N TYR A 687 27.63 -10.06 41.05
CA TYR A 687 28.61 -9.18 40.44
C TYR A 687 28.19 -7.72 40.47
N SER A 688 29.17 -6.83 40.60
CA SER A 688 29.05 -5.39 40.36
C SER A 688 29.76 -5.04 39.07
N THR A 689 29.38 -3.91 38.46
CA THR A 689 30.02 -3.42 37.23
C THR A 689 30.61 -2.05 37.48
N SER A 690 31.91 -1.90 37.23
CA SER A 690 32.59 -0.60 37.28
C SER A 690 32.91 -0.12 35.86
N PHE A 691 32.64 1.15 35.57
CA PHE A 691 32.96 1.78 34.29
C PHE A 691 34.10 2.78 34.45
N ASP A 692 35.21 2.56 33.77
CA ASP A 692 36.41 3.41 33.84
C ASP A 692 36.47 4.47 32.72
N GLY A 693 35.39 4.65 31.97
CA GLY A 693 35.30 5.57 30.83
C GLY A 693 35.59 4.92 29.47
N LYS A 694 36.18 3.71 29.42
CA LYS A 694 36.45 2.99 28.16
C LYS A 694 35.95 1.55 28.16
N VAL A 695 36.01 0.85 29.30
CA VAL A 695 35.62 -0.56 29.40
C VAL A 695 34.81 -0.79 30.68
N SER A 696 33.79 -1.63 30.54
CA SER A 696 33.01 -2.16 31.66
C SER A 696 33.71 -3.38 32.26
N LYS A 697 34.09 -3.34 33.54
CA LYS A 697 34.67 -4.49 34.26
C LYS A 697 33.65 -5.05 35.25
N LYS A 698 33.45 -6.38 35.23
CA LYS A 698 32.63 -7.12 36.21
C LYS A 698 33.50 -7.55 37.40
N HIS A 699 33.07 -7.25 38.61
CA HIS A 699 33.68 -7.73 39.86
C HIS A 699 32.71 -8.70 40.53
N TYR A 700 33.13 -9.95 40.73
CA TYR A 700 32.30 -10.97 41.36
C TYR A 700 32.55 -11.02 42.87
N TYR A 701 31.50 -11.26 43.66
CA TYR A 701 31.58 -11.32 45.12
C TYR A 701 30.47 -12.19 45.71
N ILE A 702 30.64 -12.61 46.96
CA ILE A 702 29.57 -13.24 47.76
C ILE A 702 29.28 -12.32 48.94
N LYS A 703 28.05 -11.81 49.03
CA LYS A 703 27.59 -11.03 50.19
C LYS A 703 27.17 -11.99 51.29
N VAL A 704 28.07 -12.27 52.22
CA VAL A 704 27.91 -13.30 53.26
C VAL A 704 26.77 -12.98 54.23
N GLY A 705 26.44 -11.72 54.45
CA GLY A 705 25.28 -11.26 55.22
C GLY A 705 23.98 -11.82 54.67
N ASN A 706 23.86 -11.98 53.35
CA ASN A 706 22.70 -12.62 52.73
C ASN A 706 22.59 -14.10 53.12
N ILE A 707 23.71 -14.79 53.37
CA ILE A 707 23.70 -16.17 53.86
C ILE A 707 23.42 -16.19 55.37
N ASN A 708 24.04 -15.27 56.11
CA ASN A 708 23.88 -15.12 57.56
C ASN A 708 22.44 -14.78 57.97
N ASP A 709 21.67 -14.17 57.06
CA ASP A 709 20.24 -13.93 57.20
C ASP A 709 19.44 -15.21 57.46
N PHE A 710 19.94 -16.37 57.02
CA PHE A 710 19.25 -17.66 57.11
C PHE A 710 19.99 -18.66 57.96
N TYR A 711 21.33 -18.67 57.91
CA TYR A 711 22.18 -19.71 58.50
C TYR A 711 23.50 -19.13 59.03
N ASP A 712 23.95 -19.60 60.19
CA ASP A 712 25.19 -19.13 60.81
C ASP A 712 26.40 -19.42 59.90
N VAL A 713 26.94 -18.36 59.31
CA VAL A 713 28.05 -18.44 58.35
C VAL A 713 29.34 -18.96 58.97
N LYS A 714 29.49 -18.90 60.30
CA LYS A 714 30.65 -19.49 61.00
C LYS A 714 30.67 -21.00 60.89
N LYS A 715 29.50 -21.66 60.83
CA LYS A 715 29.42 -23.11 60.60
C LYS A 715 29.92 -23.48 59.20
N ILE A 716 29.54 -22.68 58.19
CA ILE A 716 30.03 -22.85 56.81
C ILE A 716 31.54 -22.63 56.74
N GLU A 717 32.05 -21.57 57.37
CA GLU A 717 33.48 -21.27 57.45
C GLU A 717 34.28 -22.42 58.09
N GLN A 718 33.79 -23.01 59.18
CA GLN A 718 34.42 -24.17 59.81
C GLN A 718 34.50 -25.38 58.86
N ILE A 719 33.42 -25.66 58.13
CA ILE A 719 33.39 -26.75 57.15
C ILE A 719 34.41 -26.49 56.03
N ILE A 720 34.43 -25.29 55.44
CA ILE A 720 35.38 -24.89 54.38
C ILE A 720 36.84 -24.96 54.85
N ASN A 721 37.11 -24.58 56.10
CA ASN A 721 38.47 -24.61 56.67
C ASN A 721 38.96 -26.03 56.97
N SER A 722 38.05 -26.95 57.28
CA SER A 722 38.37 -28.36 57.58
C SER A 722 38.42 -29.28 56.34
N ALA A 723 37.92 -28.82 55.19
CA ALA A 723 37.82 -29.63 53.97
C ALA A 723 39.16 -29.79 53.22
N ASP A 724 39.38 -30.98 52.63
CA ASP A 724 40.49 -31.24 51.72
C ASP A 724 40.25 -30.56 50.35
N LYS A 725 41.09 -29.58 50.02
CA LYS A 725 40.97 -28.75 48.81
C LYS A 725 41.76 -29.32 47.62
N SER A 726 42.46 -30.44 47.78
CA SER A 726 43.37 -31.00 46.77
C SER A 726 42.68 -31.51 45.50
N LYS A 727 41.37 -31.77 45.57
CA LYS A 727 40.56 -32.34 44.46
C LYS A 727 39.49 -31.40 43.91
N LEU A 728 39.56 -30.11 44.22
CA LEU A 728 38.59 -29.11 43.77
C LEU A 728 38.93 -28.58 42.37
N SER A 729 37.89 -28.28 41.60
CA SER A 729 37.99 -27.57 40.34
C SER A 729 38.38 -26.10 40.53
N THR A 730 38.84 -25.46 39.46
CA THR A 730 39.20 -24.04 39.47
C THR A 730 38.03 -23.13 39.88
N GLU A 731 36.80 -23.47 39.47
CA GLU A 731 35.58 -22.71 39.78
C GLU A 731 35.20 -22.82 41.26
N GLU A 732 35.35 -24.01 41.85
CA GLU A 732 35.09 -24.24 43.27
C GLU A 732 36.10 -23.51 44.15
N ILE A 733 37.39 -23.54 43.78
CA ILE A 733 38.44 -22.77 44.46
C ILE A 733 38.14 -21.27 44.38
N TYR A 734 37.67 -20.79 43.23
CA TYR A 734 37.26 -19.40 43.05
C TYR A 734 36.05 -19.03 43.91
N THR A 735 35.04 -19.90 43.99
CA THR A 735 33.87 -19.73 44.87
C THR A 735 34.27 -19.62 46.33
N ILE A 736 35.16 -20.50 46.81
CA ILE A 736 35.71 -20.45 48.17
C ILE A 736 36.46 -19.15 48.42
N LYS A 737 37.24 -18.69 47.43
CA LYS A 737 37.96 -17.41 47.53
C LYS A 737 36.99 -16.25 47.73
N LEU A 738 35.96 -16.16 46.90
CA LEU A 738 34.93 -15.11 47.01
C LEU A 738 34.20 -15.17 48.35
N PHE A 739 33.89 -16.37 48.84
CA PHE A 739 33.26 -16.55 50.16
C PHE A 739 34.16 -16.06 51.30
N ASN A 740 35.46 -16.42 51.29
CA ASN A 740 36.41 -15.98 52.32
C ASN A 740 36.63 -14.47 52.30
N GLU A 741 36.71 -13.85 51.12
CA GLU A 741 36.73 -12.39 50.98
C GLU A 741 35.45 -11.76 51.56
N GLY A 742 34.30 -12.39 51.32
CA GLY A 742 33.00 -12.07 51.94
C GLY A 742 33.04 -12.09 53.46
N ILE A 743 33.55 -13.18 54.06
CA ILE A 743 33.65 -13.35 55.52
C ILE A 743 34.51 -12.24 56.15
N VAL A 744 35.62 -11.87 55.51
CA VAL A 744 36.49 -10.78 55.99
C VAL A 744 35.75 -9.45 55.95
N LYS A 745 35.02 -9.14 54.86
CA LYS A 745 34.24 -7.89 54.78
C LYS A 745 33.07 -7.87 55.77
N PHE A 746 32.36 -8.98 55.95
CA PHE A 746 31.28 -9.14 56.91
C PHE A 746 31.76 -8.91 58.35
N SER A 747 32.87 -9.55 58.74
CA SER A 747 33.46 -9.41 60.08
C SER A 747 33.94 -7.99 60.39
N ASN A 748 34.31 -7.22 59.36
CA ASN A 748 34.74 -5.83 59.47
C ASN A 748 33.60 -4.81 59.32
N GLY A 749 32.34 -5.25 59.13
CA GLY A 749 31.19 -4.37 58.93
C GLY A 749 31.19 -3.58 57.61
N ASN A 750 31.97 -4.00 56.60
CA ASN A 750 32.20 -3.28 55.34
C ASN A 750 31.55 -3.99 54.14
N GLU A 751 30.37 -4.58 54.35
CA GLU A 751 29.77 -5.51 53.40
C GLU A 751 29.06 -4.86 52.21
N ASP A 752 28.94 -3.53 52.19
CA ASP A 752 28.34 -2.78 51.07
C ASP A 752 29.39 -2.18 50.12
N ASN A 753 30.69 -2.36 50.41
CA ASN A 753 31.78 -1.77 49.63
C ASN A 753 32.48 -2.84 48.77
N TRP A 754 31.89 -3.18 47.61
CA TRP A 754 32.31 -4.28 46.71
C TRP A 754 32.88 -3.84 45.38
#